data_AF-A0A2C5W2W1-F1
#
_entry.id   AF-A0A2C5W2W1-F1
#
_cell.length_a   1.000
_cell.length_b   1.000
_cell.length_c   1.000
_cell.angle_alpha   90.00
_cell.angle_beta   90.00
_cell.angle_gamma   90.00
#
_symmetry.space_group_name_H-M   'P 1'
#
loop_
_entity.id
_entity.type
_entity.pdbx_description
1 polymer ?
#
loop_
_entity_poly.entity_id
_entity_poly.type
_entity_poly.pdbx_seq_one_letter_code
_entity_poly.pdbx_strand_id
1 'polypeptide(L)'
;MQGYDGGLPVAAVEGGVEFLVPPWLVMEAGDLLEVFWGDQQASVWSKDIEPEDENELIKGVIDEGHIRRGEAYPVFYRVTKPFQEPESTPLQRFFVKLDRPGGFDDDQSTPGNQNLRYHILQSIIDNGVGPGEAAAGVPITILPYPFMRINDRVKVVWGSVEKNVLVEQKHIDDPDNYPLVVTIDQALIEEAGDSAGVMVMYQAIDECGNYPDPRSPWSAETRILVDLKGSRLDAPIVLEADPETHEIDLDKLNDDDVKVLVNTPGGTFQEQDVVALTWRGINAEGAPIDHGPVELPVTRVGVALVFTVPNDKVRAIAKGRASVSYILKRTGAADRPSKTVGISVTGETFRLPSPTVDEAPTGTLNPDERWATVRIPWFAGRAASDLLTLIWEATRPGGGIVYYEDPRPVGDVPEDEPVLRNVSNAEIQRFDGLKVSVFYTVANDDEATLNVRESLRFEMQVGEVQPLFVTPRVEEAVPGTSLIDPEAVPPLGCKLIVTYLQTQPEDLVNYRWRGTGGNGSTSGSLRLTAQTAGKEVPFTVPKQFVTNNLNRRIVIDYFIVRDGKTLGYSFPLTLRVGNALLDFDPPSIDGARGDQIDASAVPAVGATVRLAAAYGLRVGDSGEIRWIGVAGGGTAIVPFRVESGEAGRDKLISVPQSVVLANVGREISLDCTVVRQAGGRQYSRVAVYDVRATLGTGRLLVMGARSRGNYHMYGGGTAWLTALDATTRQPVRAWWRYSGEEGEVSGATFRDTRPDRLLHVRISDDQVTINPQNLCGNGNFVSGHVSNYAAFAARTERGALVAWGSPARGGNLGDSLPDLSDAISLSACGYAFAARQATGAVVAWGLSGNGGAVSEPISLLRDIVAVSGNGYVFVALRRDRSLVAWGSPTWGATLPQPIPALRDVVKVIGNLYAFAALRANGSVVAWGHQTWGGNLPTAIGALDDIVDIVATGYAFAALCANGAVVAWGSTGYGGVVPTGIGILTDIVELSGTERAFAARRSNGSVVAWGGGAHGANVPAPIALLTDIRTITGNYGSFVALLSSGRTVGWGSQAIPAPVALLTDIVQVVCGGVAFAALRANGTVVAWGVSDRGGEIPEAIAARLVNVRAIYGNTHAFAALTSSGEVVTWGRGPAGGNSDAVADQLNGKIFYEATALSRGLGMRETRLLEAAESEQTS
;
A
#
# COMPACT_ATOMS: atom_id res chain seq x y z
N MET A 1 -24.47 41.77 9.56
CA MET A 1 -23.27 41.73 8.69
C MET A 1 -23.60 42.44 7.40
N GLN A 2 -22.64 43.16 6.80
CA GLN A 2 -22.94 43.97 5.62
C GLN A 2 -23.22 43.06 4.41
N GLY A 3 -24.46 43.11 3.88
CA GLY A 3 -24.84 42.41 2.65
C GLY A 3 -25.30 40.95 2.78
N TYR A 4 -25.47 40.41 3.99
CA TYR A 4 -25.81 39.00 4.21
C TYR A 4 -26.88 38.78 5.30
N ASP A 5 -27.90 37.98 4.97
CA ASP A 5 -29.05 37.66 5.83
C ASP A 5 -29.05 36.17 6.23
N GLY A 6 -28.13 35.78 7.12
CA GLY A 6 -28.13 34.45 7.76
C GLY A 6 -27.28 33.36 7.09
N GLY A 7 -26.73 33.60 5.90
CA GLY A 7 -25.75 32.72 5.23
C GLY A 7 -24.50 33.50 4.82
N LEU A 8 -23.32 32.95 5.08
CA LEU A 8 -22.04 33.58 4.71
C LEU A 8 -21.26 32.69 3.72
N PRO A 9 -21.10 33.13 2.46
CA PRO A 9 -20.24 32.47 1.47
C PRO A 9 -18.76 32.70 1.76
N VAL A 10 -17.88 31.92 1.12
CA VAL A 10 -16.42 32.04 1.23
C VAL A 10 -15.93 33.46 0.89
N ALA A 11 -16.51 34.09 -0.14
CA ALA A 11 -16.17 35.44 -0.55
C ALA A 11 -16.54 36.51 0.50
N ALA A 12 -17.47 36.21 1.41
CA ALA A 12 -17.79 37.11 2.52
C ALA A 12 -16.74 37.09 3.64
N VAL A 13 -15.88 36.07 3.65
CA VAL A 13 -14.89 35.82 4.71
C VAL A 13 -13.47 36.16 4.25
N GLU A 14 -13.20 36.13 2.94
CA GLU A 14 -11.91 36.54 2.36
C GLU A 14 -11.57 37.99 2.74
N GLY A 15 -10.56 38.19 3.60
CA GLY A 15 -10.18 39.50 4.14
C GLY A 15 -10.88 39.90 5.45
N GLY A 16 -11.66 39.00 6.04
CA GLY A 16 -12.45 39.19 7.26
C GLY A 16 -13.87 39.68 6.99
N VAL A 17 -14.79 39.43 7.93
CA VAL A 17 -16.21 39.81 7.77
C VAL A 17 -16.40 41.25 8.23
N GLU A 18 -16.73 42.12 7.28
CA GLU A 18 -17.12 43.50 7.57
C GLU A 18 -18.47 43.55 8.29
N PHE A 19 -18.49 44.32 9.37
CA PHE A 19 -19.71 44.66 10.08
C PHE A 19 -19.80 46.17 10.28
N LEU A 20 -21.05 46.63 10.32
CA LEU A 20 -21.39 48.01 10.55
C LEU A 20 -22.18 48.09 11.85
N VAL A 21 -21.73 48.95 12.75
CA VAL A 21 -22.47 49.29 13.97
C VAL A 21 -22.96 50.74 13.82
N PRO A 22 -24.29 50.96 13.68
CA PRO A 22 -24.85 52.31 13.62
C PRO A 22 -24.58 53.07 14.93
N PRO A 23 -24.46 54.41 14.89
CA PRO A 23 -24.26 55.20 16.10
C PRO A 23 -25.44 54.97 17.06
N TRP A 24 -25.13 54.69 18.32
CA TRP A 24 -26.14 54.58 19.37
C TRP A 24 -26.47 55.96 19.94
N LEU A 25 -27.53 56.02 20.74
CA LEU A 25 -27.98 57.26 21.35
C LEU A 25 -26.90 57.81 22.30
N VAL A 26 -26.36 58.99 21.98
CA VAL A 26 -25.27 59.66 22.71
C VAL A 26 -23.98 58.82 22.70
N MET A 27 -23.35 58.72 21.53
CA MET A 27 -22.05 58.07 21.35
C MET A 27 -20.94 59.11 21.56
N GLU A 28 -20.16 58.94 22.64
CA GLU A 28 -19.17 59.91 23.11
C GLU A 28 -17.80 59.25 23.30
N ALA A 29 -16.73 60.06 23.28
CA ALA A 29 -15.39 59.56 23.53
C ALA A 29 -15.27 58.89 24.92
N GLY A 30 -14.75 57.65 24.94
CA GLY A 30 -14.62 56.83 26.15
C GLY A 30 -15.65 55.69 26.30
N ASP A 31 -16.63 55.58 25.40
CA ASP A 31 -17.46 54.37 25.28
C ASP A 31 -16.62 53.19 24.74
N LEU A 32 -16.93 51.95 25.14
CA LEU A 32 -16.30 50.73 24.62
C LEU A 32 -17.31 49.92 23.79
N LEU A 33 -17.00 49.66 22.52
CA LEU A 33 -17.74 48.76 21.64
C LEU A 33 -17.05 47.41 21.55
N GLU A 34 -17.80 46.32 21.73
CA GLU A 34 -17.33 44.94 21.62
C GLU A 34 -18.24 44.12 20.71
N VAL A 35 -17.66 43.22 19.91
CA VAL A 35 -18.38 42.37 18.95
C VAL A 35 -18.07 40.90 19.22
N PHE A 36 -19.11 40.07 19.19
CA PHE A 36 -19.09 38.68 19.60
C PHE A 36 -19.49 37.75 18.45
N TRP A 37 -18.77 36.63 18.34
CA TRP A 37 -18.95 35.65 17.25
C TRP A 37 -18.83 34.22 17.77
N GLY A 38 -19.97 33.55 17.97
CA GLY A 38 -20.03 32.15 18.44
C GLY A 38 -19.73 31.96 19.94
N ASP A 39 -19.39 33.03 20.65
CA ASP A 39 -19.11 33.05 22.09
C ASP A 39 -19.74 34.32 22.71
N GLN A 40 -20.38 34.20 23.87
CA GLN A 40 -21.00 35.34 24.58
C GLN A 40 -20.04 36.05 25.57
N GLN A 41 -18.90 35.44 25.88
CA GLN A 41 -17.98 35.90 26.92
C GLN A 41 -16.72 36.53 26.33
N ALA A 42 -16.25 36.03 25.18
CA ALA A 42 -15.05 36.53 24.51
C ALA A 42 -15.42 37.36 23.27
N SER A 43 -15.08 38.64 23.27
CA SER A 43 -15.21 39.49 22.10
C SER A 43 -14.12 39.14 21.08
N VAL A 44 -14.50 39.10 19.80
CA VAL A 44 -13.58 38.88 18.66
C VAL A 44 -13.06 40.20 18.09
N TRP A 45 -13.68 41.31 18.48
CA TRP A 45 -13.26 42.65 18.11
C TRP A 45 -13.74 43.64 19.16
N SER A 46 -12.91 44.64 19.47
CA SER A 46 -13.26 45.72 20.40
C SER A 46 -12.62 47.04 19.99
N LYS A 47 -13.28 48.16 20.30
CA LYS A 47 -12.76 49.51 20.09
C LYS A 47 -13.24 50.47 21.17
N ASP A 48 -12.31 51.22 21.75
CA ASP A 48 -12.61 52.42 22.53
C ASP A 48 -12.96 53.57 21.58
N ILE A 49 -14.06 54.28 21.85
CA ILE A 49 -14.53 55.40 21.04
C ILE A 49 -13.67 56.62 21.30
N GLU A 50 -13.08 57.17 20.24
CA GLU A 50 -12.25 58.38 20.28
C GLU A 50 -13.08 59.61 19.88
N PRO A 51 -12.65 60.86 20.19
CA PRO A 51 -13.40 62.07 19.86
C PRO A 51 -13.76 62.24 18.37
N GLU A 52 -12.97 61.63 17.48
CA GLU A 52 -13.21 61.61 16.04
C GLU A 52 -14.26 60.59 15.57
N ASP A 53 -14.66 59.65 16.42
CA ASP A 53 -15.66 58.63 16.15
C ASP A 53 -17.07 59.02 16.64
N GLU A 54 -17.21 60.15 17.35
CA GLU A 54 -18.46 60.53 18.01
C GLU A 54 -19.64 60.66 17.02
N ASN A 55 -20.70 59.89 17.27
CA ASN A 55 -21.92 59.82 16.45
C ASN A 55 -21.70 59.43 14.97
N GLU A 56 -20.53 58.86 14.66
CA GLU A 56 -20.23 58.33 13.33
C GLU A 56 -20.51 56.82 13.25
N LEU A 57 -20.68 56.31 12.02
CA LEU A 57 -20.87 54.88 11.75
C LEU A 57 -19.57 54.11 12.02
N ILE A 58 -19.57 53.18 12.97
CA ILE A 58 -18.40 52.34 13.22
C ILE A 58 -18.36 51.18 12.23
N LYS A 59 -17.21 51.07 11.56
CA LYS A 59 -16.87 49.96 10.67
C LYS A 59 -15.78 49.12 11.33
N GLY A 60 -15.99 47.83 11.37
CA GLY A 60 -15.01 46.89 11.87
C GLY A 60 -14.97 45.62 11.02
N VAL A 61 -13.91 44.86 11.21
CA VAL A 61 -13.65 43.60 10.50
C VAL A 61 -13.44 42.52 11.54
N ILE A 62 -14.23 41.45 11.49
CA ILE A 62 -13.94 40.23 12.25
C ILE A 62 -12.88 39.47 11.47
N ASP A 63 -11.72 39.27 12.09
CA ASP A 63 -10.61 38.53 11.48
C ASP A 63 -11.04 37.13 11.05
N GLU A 64 -10.54 36.70 9.89
CA GLU A 64 -10.86 35.39 9.30
C GLU A 64 -10.57 34.21 10.25
N GLY A 65 -9.58 34.34 11.13
CA GLY A 65 -9.20 33.30 12.09
C GLY A 65 -10.29 32.98 13.14
N HIS A 66 -11.23 33.90 13.35
CA HIS A 66 -12.38 33.70 14.22
C HIS A 66 -13.56 33.01 13.52
N ILE A 67 -13.56 32.94 12.18
CA ILE A 67 -14.68 32.44 11.39
C ILE A 67 -14.44 30.98 11.03
N ARG A 68 -15.35 30.10 11.46
CA ARG A 68 -15.27 28.65 11.21
C ARG A 68 -16.44 28.20 10.36
N ARG A 69 -16.21 27.18 9.54
CA ARG A 69 -17.25 26.46 8.80
C ARG A 69 -18.33 25.94 9.76
N GLY A 70 -19.60 26.12 9.40
CA GLY A 70 -20.75 25.63 10.18
C GLY A 70 -21.64 26.75 10.72
N GLU A 71 -22.48 26.44 11.70
CA GLU A 71 -23.35 27.44 12.34
C GLU A 71 -22.54 28.34 13.28
N ALA A 72 -22.66 29.66 13.11
CA ALA A 72 -22.17 30.68 14.03
C ALA A 72 -23.35 31.23 14.85
N TYR A 73 -23.39 30.88 16.13
CA TYR A 73 -24.38 31.36 17.08
C TYR A 73 -23.82 31.37 18.50
N PRO A 74 -24.01 32.46 19.28
CA PRO A 74 -24.67 33.71 18.91
C PRO A 74 -23.71 34.74 18.28
N VAL A 75 -24.25 35.64 17.48
CA VAL A 75 -23.53 36.79 16.90
C VAL A 75 -24.25 38.08 17.33
N PHE A 76 -23.54 39.00 17.99
CA PHE A 76 -24.09 40.27 18.50
C PHE A 76 -22.98 41.28 18.84
N TYR A 77 -23.34 42.54 19.09
CA TYR A 77 -22.42 43.54 19.66
C TYR A 77 -22.95 44.13 20.98
N ARG A 78 -22.01 44.62 21.79
CA ARG A 78 -22.23 45.19 23.11
C ARG A 78 -21.54 46.53 23.24
N VAL A 79 -22.21 47.51 23.84
CA VAL A 79 -21.68 48.85 24.13
C VAL A 79 -21.62 49.04 25.63
N THR A 80 -20.50 49.55 26.14
CA THR A 80 -20.29 49.86 27.56
C THR A 80 -19.89 51.32 27.71
N LYS A 81 -20.76 52.13 28.34
CA LYS A 81 -20.45 53.53 28.65
C LYS A 81 -19.76 53.64 30.01
N PRO A 82 -18.89 54.65 30.24
CA PRO A 82 -18.27 54.86 31.54
C PRO A 82 -19.31 54.91 32.67
N PHE A 83 -19.14 54.05 33.69
CA PHE A 83 -20.00 53.96 34.88
C PHE A 83 -21.45 53.54 34.63
N GLN A 84 -21.77 52.91 33.49
CA GLN A 84 -23.09 52.35 33.18
C GLN A 84 -23.01 50.85 32.89
N GLU A 85 -24.15 50.15 32.99
CA GLU A 85 -24.24 48.74 32.62
C GLU A 85 -24.15 48.56 31.09
N PRO A 86 -23.50 47.51 30.59
CA PRO A 86 -23.41 47.25 29.16
C PRO A 86 -24.76 46.98 28.50
N GLU A 87 -24.97 47.50 27.30
CA GLU A 87 -26.16 47.25 26.46
C GLU A 87 -25.79 46.35 25.27
N SER A 88 -26.57 45.31 24.98
CA SER A 88 -26.30 44.35 23.89
C SER A 88 -27.45 44.27 22.89
N THR A 89 -27.12 43.97 21.65
CA THR A 89 -28.11 43.69 20.60
C THR A 89 -28.70 42.28 20.68
N PRO A 90 -29.87 42.02 20.04
CA PRO A 90 -30.42 40.66 19.93
C PRO A 90 -29.44 39.68 19.29
N LEU A 91 -29.41 38.44 19.80
CA LEU A 91 -28.53 37.38 19.31
C LEU A 91 -28.95 36.92 17.91
N GLN A 92 -28.02 36.94 16.96
CA GLN A 92 -28.23 36.52 15.58
C GLN A 92 -27.55 35.17 15.30
N ARG A 93 -28.04 34.45 14.29
CA ARG A 93 -27.48 33.19 13.79
C ARG A 93 -27.05 33.36 12.34
N PHE A 94 -25.87 32.84 12.00
CA PHE A 94 -25.37 32.76 10.64
C PHE A 94 -24.91 31.34 10.33
N PHE A 95 -25.09 30.89 9.09
CA PHE A 95 -24.52 29.64 8.58
C PHE A 95 -23.33 29.95 7.65
N VAL A 96 -22.14 29.50 8.02
CA VAL A 96 -20.89 29.77 7.29
C VAL A 96 -20.55 28.57 6.42
N LYS A 97 -20.52 28.78 5.09
CA LYS A 97 -20.11 27.75 4.13
C LYS A 97 -18.88 28.23 3.36
N LEU A 98 -17.74 27.63 3.69
CA LEU A 98 -16.43 27.95 3.10
C LEU A 98 -16.04 27.00 1.95
N ASP A 99 -16.79 25.92 1.74
CA ASP A 99 -16.53 24.97 0.67
C ASP A 99 -17.37 25.31 -0.57
N ARG A 100 -16.72 25.44 -1.73
CA ARG A 100 -17.37 25.72 -3.01
C ARG A 100 -18.05 24.45 -3.56
N PRO A 101 -19.29 24.51 -4.07
CA PRO A 101 -19.91 23.35 -4.74
C PRO A 101 -19.08 22.92 -5.95
N GLY A 102 -18.71 21.64 -6.03
CA GLY A 102 -17.78 21.13 -7.05
C GLY A 102 -16.30 21.24 -6.65
N GLY A 103 -15.94 21.97 -5.60
CA GLY A 103 -14.55 22.18 -5.20
C GLY A 103 -13.75 23.04 -6.18
N PHE A 104 -12.44 23.12 -5.96
CA PHE A 104 -11.52 23.69 -6.95
C PHE A 104 -11.34 22.72 -8.11
N ASP A 105 -11.24 23.29 -9.30
CA ASP A 105 -10.95 22.53 -10.50
C ASP A 105 -9.44 22.41 -10.61
N ASP A 106 -8.93 21.22 -10.26
CA ASP A 106 -7.51 20.90 -10.21
C ASP A 106 -6.92 20.87 -11.64
N ASP A 107 -7.74 20.54 -12.64
CA ASP A 107 -7.40 20.59 -14.07
C ASP A 107 -8.04 21.81 -14.76
N GLN A 108 -7.31 22.92 -14.77
CA GLN A 108 -7.71 24.14 -15.50
C GLN A 108 -7.44 24.08 -17.01
N SER A 109 -6.80 23.01 -17.49
CA SER A 109 -6.43 22.87 -18.91
C SER A 109 -7.60 22.41 -19.76
N THR A 110 -8.56 21.72 -19.16
CA THR A 110 -9.80 21.28 -19.80
C THR A 110 -10.92 22.31 -19.54
N PRO A 111 -11.62 22.86 -20.57
CA PRO A 111 -12.68 23.84 -20.36
C PRO A 111 -13.84 23.31 -19.50
N GLY A 112 -14.12 24.03 -18.42
CA GLY A 112 -15.16 23.69 -17.45
C GLY A 112 -14.63 22.84 -16.29
N ASN A 113 -15.36 22.80 -15.20
CA ASN A 113 -14.96 22.16 -13.96
C ASN A 113 -15.08 20.63 -14.07
N GLN A 114 -13.97 19.93 -13.93
CA GLN A 114 -13.93 18.47 -14.10
C GLN A 114 -14.62 17.71 -12.96
N ASN A 115 -14.83 18.36 -11.81
CA ASN A 115 -15.60 17.80 -10.70
C ASN A 115 -17.11 17.91 -10.89
N LEU A 116 -17.57 18.75 -11.82
CA LEU A 116 -18.99 18.93 -12.15
C LEU A 116 -19.37 18.05 -13.35
N ARG A 117 -19.74 16.79 -13.06
CA ARG A 117 -20.00 15.79 -14.09
C ARG A 117 -21.49 15.51 -14.25
N TYR A 118 -21.89 15.25 -15.48
CA TYR A 118 -23.25 14.85 -15.84
C TYR A 118 -23.21 13.81 -16.95
N HIS A 119 -24.28 13.04 -17.07
CA HIS A 119 -24.44 12.00 -18.08
C HIS A 119 -25.63 12.34 -18.99
N ILE A 120 -25.37 12.26 -20.29
CA ILE A 120 -26.39 12.27 -21.35
C ILE A 120 -26.25 10.94 -22.08
N LEU A 121 -27.36 10.32 -22.43
CA LEU A 121 -27.34 9.06 -23.16
C LEU A 121 -26.51 9.19 -24.44
N GLN A 122 -25.53 8.30 -24.62
CA GLN A 122 -24.59 8.36 -25.74
C GLN A 122 -25.31 8.32 -27.11
N SER A 123 -26.44 7.63 -27.18
CA SER A 123 -27.30 7.60 -28.38
C SER A 123 -27.84 8.99 -28.76
N ILE A 124 -28.13 9.86 -27.80
CA ILE A 124 -28.57 11.25 -28.04
C ILE A 124 -27.39 12.09 -28.52
N ILE A 125 -26.20 11.89 -27.94
CA ILE A 125 -24.98 12.60 -28.36
C ILE A 125 -24.61 12.23 -29.81
N ASP A 126 -24.64 10.94 -30.16
CA ASP A 126 -24.18 10.45 -31.46
C ASP A 126 -25.20 10.63 -32.59
N ASN A 127 -26.49 10.43 -32.29
CA ASN A 127 -27.54 10.51 -33.31
C ASN A 127 -28.25 11.87 -33.36
N GLY A 128 -28.10 12.67 -32.31
CA GLY A 128 -28.88 13.87 -32.08
C GLY A 128 -30.30 13.59 -31.61
N VAL A 129 -31.06 14.66 -31.42
CA VAL A 129 -32.47 14.63 -31.03
C VAL A 129 -33.33 14.82 -32.27
N GLY A 130 -34.07 13.79 -32.66
CA GLY A 130 -35.10 13.85 -33.70
C GLY A 130 -36.50 14.12 -33.13
N PRO A 131 -37.55 14.06 -33.96
CA PRO A 131 -38.94 14.27 -33.51
C PRO A 131 -39.37 13.31 -32.40
N GLY A 132 -38.89 12.06 -32.44
CA GLY A 132 -39.22 11.04 -31.46
C GLY A 132 -38.54 11.31 -30.12
N GLU A 133 -37.25 11.60 -30.13
CA GLU A 133 -36.46 11.91 -28.95
C GLU A 133 -36.91 13.22 -28.30
N ALA A 134 -37.24 14.25 -29.10
CA ALA A 134 -37.77 15.51 -28.60
C ALA A 134 -39.11 15.33 -27.88
N ALA A 135 -40.02 14.53 -28.45
CA ALA A 135 -41.32 14.22 -27.83
C ALA A 135 -41.18 13.41 -26.53
N ALA A 136 -40.15 12.57 -26.41
CA ALA A 136 -39.85 11.83 -25.18
C ALA A 136 -39.20 12.71 -24.09
N GLY A 137 -38.56 13.81 -24.49
CA GLY A 137 -37.72 14.65 -23.62
C GLY A 137 -36.33 14.06 -23.43
N VAL A 138 -35.34 14.93 -23.20
CA VAL A 138 -33.94 14.53 -23.03
C VAL A 138 -33.58 14.56 -21.55
N PRO A 139 -33.36 13.40 -20.90
CA PRO A 139 -32.91 13.35 -19.51
C PRO A 139 -31.41 13.62 -19.42
N ILE A 140 -31.02 14.54 -18.53
CA ILE A 140 -29.64 14.84 -18.16
C ILE A 140 -29.47 14.45 -16.70
N THR A 141 -28.63 13.45 -16.42
CA THR A 141 -28.38 12.97 -15.06
C THR A 141 -27.18 13.71 -14.48
N ILE A 142 -27.40 14.48 -13.41
CA ILE A 142 -26.33 15.16 -12.68
C ILE A 142 -25.70 14.16 -11.72
N LEU A 143 -24.39 13.95 -11.82
CA LEU A 143 -23.68 13.03 -10.93
C LEU A 143 -23.35 13.74 -9.60
N PRO A 144 -23.20 12.98 -8.50
CA PRO A 144 -22.78 13.56 -7.22
C PRO A 144 -21.47 14.33 -7.37
N TYR A 145 -21.46 15.58 -6.92
CA TYR A 145 -20.29 16.47 -6.97
C TYR A 145 -19.79 16.83 -5.56
N PRO A 146 -18.50 17.20 -5.40
CA PRO A 146 -17.95 17.59 -4.11
C PRO A 146 -18.77 18.70 -3.43
N PHE A 147 -19.04 18.53 -2.13
CA PHE A 147 -19.79 19.49 -1.31
C PHE A 147 -21.24 19.76 -1.73
N MET A 148 -21.84 18.84 -2.50
CA MET A 148 -23.27 18.82 -2.80
C MET A 148 -24.13 18.82 -1.53
N ARG A 149 -25.13 19.70 -1.49
CA ARG A 149 -26.00 19.87 -0.33
C ARG A 149 -27.45 20.17 -0.74
N ILE A 150 -28.38 19.89 0.18
CA ILE A 150 -29.78 20.27 0.02
C ILE A 150 -29.89 21.76 -0.29
N ASN A 151 -30.83 22.12 -1.17
CA ASN A 151 -31.08 23.47 -1.68
C ASN A 151 -29.97 24.06 -2.57
N ASP A 152 -28.91 23.31 -2.87
CA ASP A 152 -28.04 23.69 -3.99
C ASP A 152 -28.91 23.80 -5.25
N ARG A 153 -28.73 24.89 -5.98
CA ARG A 153 -29.41 25.16 -7.25
C ARG A 153 -28.53 24.66 -8.38
N VAL A 154 -29.01 23.67 -9.10
CA VAL A 154 -28.38 23.17 -10.31
C VAL A 154 -29.05 23.82 -11.51
N LYS A 155 -28.28 24.64 -12.22
CA LYS A 155 -28.68 25.35 -13.42
C LYS A 155 -28.13 24.62 -14.64
N VAL A 156 -28.99 23.96 -15.41
CA VAL A 156 -28.63 23.30 -16.68
C VAL A 156 -28.99 24.21 -17.84
N VAL A 157 -28.09 24.34 -18.81
CA VAL A 157 -28.29 25.11 -20.05
C VAL A 157 -28.42 24.15 -21.22
N TRP A 158 -29.36 24.43 -22.13
CA TRP A 158 -29.57 23.74 -23.41
C TRP A 158 -29.64 24.80 -24.51
N GLY A 159 -28.50 25.12 -25.12
CA GLY A 159 -28.38 26.18 -26.12
C GLY A 159 -28.69 27.55 -25.53
N SER A 160 -29.75 28.18 -26.03
CA SER A 160 -30.22 29.49 -25.56
C SER A 160 -31.20 29.42 -24.38
N VAL A 161 -31.63 28.23 -23.96
CA VAL A 161 -32.60 28.05 -22.87
C VAL A 161 -31.95 27.43 -21.63
N GLU A 162 -32.52 27.69 -20.45
CA GLU A 162 -32.02 27.20 -19.17
C GLU A 162 -33.13 26.55 -18.32
N LYS A 163 -32.75 25.57 -17.50
CA LYS A 163 -33.62 24.89 -16.54
C LYS A 163 -32.93 24.76 -15.20
N ASN A 164 -33.61 25.20 -14.13
CA ASN A 164 -33.10 25.17 -12.77
C ASN A 164 -33.83 24.11 -11.95
N VAL A 165 -33.09 23.34 -11.16
CA VAL A 165 -33.63 22.40 -10.16
C VAL A 165 -32.92 22.57 -8.84
N LEU A 166 -33.58 22.18 -7.74
CA LEU A 166 -32.99 22.15 -6.42
C LEU A 166 -32.56 20.73 -6.05
N VAL A 167 -31.42 20.62 -5.38
CA VAL A 167 -30.99 19.37 -4.77
C VAL A 167 -31.86 19.10 -3.54
N GLU A 168 -32.48 17.93 -3.50
CA GLU A 168 -33.18 17.39 -2.34
C GLU A 168 -32.28 16.38 -1.60
N GLN A 169 -32.59 16.13 -0.32
CA GLN A 169 -31.81 15.21 0.52
C GLN A 169 -31.66 13.81 -0.08
N LYS A 170 -32.71 13.29 -0.74
CA LYS A 170 -32.70 11.96 -1.37
C LYS A 170 -31.63 11.79 -2.45
N HIS A 171 -31.29 12.87 -3.18
CA HIS A 171 -30.26 12.85 -4.22
C HIS A 171 -28.84 12.72 -3.61
N ILE A 172 -28.70 13.01 -2.31
CA ILE A 172 -27.42 12.96 -1.59
C ILE A 172 -27.27 11.61 -0.89
N ASP A 173 -28.34 11.14 -0.24
CA ASP A 173 -28.30 9.94 0.59
C ASP A 173 -28.23 8.64 -0.22
N ASP A 174 -28.85 8.62 -1.42
CA ASP A 174 -28.93 7.45 -2.30
C ASP A 174 -29.01 7.85 -3.79
N PRO A 175 -27.91 8.37 -4.37
CA PRO A 175 -27.89 8.89 -5.73
C PRO A 175 -28.08 7.81 -6.82
N ASP A 176 -27.82 6.54 -6.51
CA ASP A 176 -27.97 5.44 -7.48
C ASP A 176 -29.45 5.09 -7.70
N ASN A 177 -30.27 5.12 -6.64
CA ASN A 177 -31.71 4.86 -6.74
C ASN A 177 -32.54 6.14 -6.95
N TYR A 178 -32.04 7.30 -6.51
CA TYR A 178 -32.68 8.60 -6.68
C TYR A 178 -31.74 9.60 -7.38
N PRO A 179 -31.37 9.35 -8.64
CA PRO A 179 -30.50 10.27 -9.37
C PRO A 179 -31.18 11.62 -9.58
N LEU A 180 -30.39 12.70 -9.52
CA LEU A 180 -30.86 14.03 -9.89
C LEU A 180 -30.94 14.14 -11.42
N VAL A 181 -32.14 13.89 -11.96
CA VAL A 181 -32.39 13.94 -13.41
C VAL A 181 -33.09 15.25 -13.78
N VAL A 182 -32.46 16.04 -14.64
CA VAL A 182 -33.03 17.23 -15.26
C VAL A 182 -33.50 16.87 -16.66
N THR A 183 -34.81 16.82 -16.88
CA THR A 183 -35.38 16.52 -18.21
C THR A 183 -35.61 17.82 -18.98
N ILE A 184 -34.98 17.97 -20.14
CA ILE A 184 -35.28 19.04 -21.11
C ILE A 184 -36.47 18.56 -21.95
N ASP A 185 -37.60 19.23 -21.80
CA ASP A 185 -38.86 18.85 -22.46
C ASP A 185 -38.94 19.38 -23.89
N GLN A 186 -39.90 18.83 -24.66
CA GLN A 186 -40.08 19.17 -26.07
C GLN A 186 -40.22 20.67 -26.33
N ALA A 187 -40.93 21.41 -25.46
CA ALA A 187 -41.15 22.84 -25.66
C ALA A 187 -39.83 23.62 -25.60
N LEU A 188 -38.95 23.29 -24.64
CA LEU A 188 -37.62 23.90 -24.53
C LEU A 188 -36.70 23.51 -25.70
N ILE A 189 -36.80 22.27 -26.20
CA ILE A 189 -36.03 21.80 -27.36
C ILE A 189 -36.49 22.51 -28.65
N GLU A 190 -37.80 22.67 -28.85
CA GLU A 190 -38.38 23.39 -29.98
C GLU A 190 -38.07 24.89 -29.93
N GLU A 191 -38.08 25.50 -28.74
CA GLU A 191 -37.70 26.90 -28.52
C GLU A 191 -36.23 27.15 -28.87
N ALA A 192 -35.33 26.23 -28.50
CA ALA A 192 -33.92 26.27 -28.89
C ALA A 192 -33.71 26.02 -30.40
N GLY A 193 -34.61 25.26 -31.04
CA GLY A 193 -34.68 25.02 -32.48
C GLY A 193 -33.68 23.98 -33.01
N ASP A 194 -33.86 23.60 -34.29
CA ASP A 194 -32.91 22.73 -35.01
C ASP A 194 -31.52 23.37 -34.99
N SER A 195 -30.52 22.62 -34.58
CA SER A 195 -29.15 23.10 -34.49
C SER A 195 -28.16 21.98 -34.72
N ALA A 196 -27.07 22.28 -35.41
CA ALA A 196 -25.98 21.34 -35.67
C ALA A 196 -25.17 20.98 -34.41
N GLY A 197 -25.43 21.65 -33.28
CA GLY A 197 -24.72 21.42 -32.01
C GLY A 197 -25.20 22.36 -30.91
N VAL A 198 -26.33 22.03 -30.29
CA VAL A 198 -26.83 22.70 -29.08
C VAL A 198 -25.87 22.44 -27.92
N MET A 199 -25.38 23.51 -27.29
CA MET A 199 -24.49 23.43 -26.14
C MET A 199 -25.24 23.01 -24.87
N VAL A 200 -24.69 22.08 -24.13
CA VAL A 200 -25.23 21.59 -22.86
C VAL A 200 -24.15 21.63 -21.79
N MET A 201 -24.48 22.18 -20.63
CA MET A 201 -23.59 22.33 -19.48
C MET A 201 -24.42 22.66 -18.23
N TYR A 202 -23.83 22.55 -17.04
CA TYR A 202 -24.48 22.95 -15.80
C TYR A 202 -23.56 23.70 -14.83
N GLN A 203 -24.19 24.46 -13.94
CA GLN A 203 -23.54 25.13 -12.82
C GLN A 203 -24.29 24.81 -11.53
N ALA A 204 -23.55 24.51 -10.46
CA ALA A 204 -24.09 24.32 -9.13
C ALA A 204 -23.84 25.57 -8.28
N ILE A 205 -24.88 26.16 -7.72
CA ILE A 205 -24.80 27.31 -6.82
C ILE A 205 -25.36 26.87 -5.48
N ASP A 206 -24.58 27.01 -4.41
CA ASP A 206 -25.06 26.53 -3.12
C ASP A 206 -26.04 27.48 -2.41
N GLU A 207 -26.60 27.01 -1.29
CA GLU A 207 -27.58 27.77 -0.50
C GLU A 207 -27.05 29.10 0.09
N CYS A 208 -25.72 29.25 0.24
CA CYS A 208 -25.08 30.49 0.68
C CYS A 208 -24.66 31.39 -0.48
N GLY A 209 -24.89 30.96 -1.73
CA GLY A 209 -24.50 31.69 -2.93
C GLY A 209 -23.04 31.49 -3.35
N ASN A 210 -22.33 30.48 -2.82
CA ASN A 210 -21.03 30.13 -3.37
C ASN A 210 -21.22 29.53 -4.76
N TYR A 211 -20.44 30.07 -5.69
CA TYR A 211 -20.22 29.45 -6.98
C TYR A 211 -19.13 28.37 -6.86
N PRO A 212 -19.04 27.46 -7.86
CA PRO A 212 -17.89 26.59 -8.02
C PRO A 212 -16.60 27.39 -8.18
N ASP A 213 -15.49 26.73 -8.51
CA ASP A 213 -14.25 27.41 -8.84
C ASP A 213 -14.50 28.64 -9.75
N PRO A 214 -14.15 29.87 -9.32
CA PRO A 214 -14.38 31.07 -10.12
C PRO A 214 -13.70 31.04 -11.49
N ARG A 215 -12.65 30.24 -11.64
CA ARG A 215 -11.91 30.05 -12.89
C ARG A 215 -12.67 29.14 -13.86
N SER A 216 -13.40 28.17 -13.32
CA SER A 216 -14.22 27.19 -14.03
C SER A 216 -15.61 27.07 -13.38
N PRO A 217 -16.51 28.05 -13.55
CA PRO A 217 -17.75 28.09 -12.78
C PRO A 217 -18.85 27.17 -13.34
N TRP A 218 -18.60 26.48 -14.44
CA TRP A 218 -19.54 25.59 -15.12
C TRP A 218 -18.88 24.24 -15.39
N SER A 219 -19.65 23.17 -15.52
CA SER A 219 -19.17 21.87 -16.02
C SER A 219 -18.58 21.98 -17.43
N ALA A 220 -17.84 20.95 -17.85
CA ALA A 220 -17.45 20.78 -19.25
C ALA A 220 -18.68 20.77 -20.19
N GLU A 221 -18.57 21.36 -21.39
CA GLU A 221 -19.67 21.44 -22.36
C GLU A 221 -19.83 20.16 -23.18
N THR A 222 -21.08 19.80 -23.50
CA THR A 222 -21.44 18.75 -24.48
C THR A 222 -22.26 19.38 -25.60
N ARG A 223 -21.96 19.10 -26.87
CA ARG A 223 -22.75 19.59 -28.01
C ARG A 223 -23.63 18.51 -28.61
N ILE A 224 -24.91 18.81 -28.83
CA ILE A 224 -25.91 17.84 -29.29
C ILE A 224 -26.60 18.34 -30.56
N LEU A 225 -26.61 17.51 -31.61
CA LEU A 225 -27.36 17.75 -32.85
C LEU A 225 -28.87 17.67 -32.59
N VAL A 226 -29.67 18.56 -33.18
CA VAL A 226 -31.14 18.49 -33.15
C VAL A 226 -31.68 18.60 -34.59
N ASP A 227 -32.38 17.56 -35.07
CA ASP A 227 -33.02 17.48 -36.41
C ASP A 227 -34.48 16.99 -36.28
N LEU A 228 -35.40 17.93 -36.01
CA LEU A 228 -36.82 17.64 -35.82
C LEU A 228 -37.57 17.33 -37.13
N LYS A 229 -36.89 17.04 -38.25
CA LYS A 229 -37.53 16.79 -39.57
C LYS A 229 -37.28 15.39 -40.14
N GLY A 230 -36.44 14.55 -39.52
CA GLY A 230 -36.39 13.09 -39.73
C GLY A 230 -35.85 12.62 -41.10
N SER A 231 -34.78 13.23 -41.60
CA SER A 231 -34.32 13.07 -42.99
C SER A 231 -33.30 11.93 -43.28
N ARG A 232 -32.90 11.12 -42.27
CA ARG A 232 -31.71 10.22 -42.32
C ARG A 232 -32.01 8.70 -42.56
N LEU A 233 -31.06 7.97 -43.17
CA LEU A 233 -31.07 6.50 -43.49
C LEU A 233 -30.55 5.59 -42.33
N ASP A 234 -30.61 4.25 -42.43
CA ASP A 234 -30.11 3.32 -41.38
C ASP A 234 -28.57 3.21 -41.32
N ALA A 235 -28.00 2.88 -40.15
CA ALA A 235 -26.55 2.83 -39.91
C ALA A 235 -25.84 1.62 -40.57
N PRO A 236 -24.53 1.72 -40.88
CA PRO A 236 -23.72 0.61 -41.39
C PRO A 236 -23.34 -0.43 -40.29
N ILE A 237 -22.83 -1.60 -40.68
CA ILE A 237 -22.40 -2.70 -39.78
C ILE A 237 -20.88 -2.88 -39.85
N VAL A 238 -20.18 -2.92 -38.72
CA VAL A 238 -18.71 -3.16 -38.65
C VAL A 238 -18.44 -4.61 -38.27
N LEU A 239 -17.68 -5.35 -39.08
CA LEU A 239 -17.57 -6.82 -38.97
C LEU A 239 -16.64 -7.31 -37.87
N GLU A 240 -15.52 -6.63 -37.67
CA GLU A 240 -14.48 -6.98 -36.69
C GLU A 240 -14.77 -6.39 -35.31
N ALA A 241 -15.88 -5.65 -35.16
CA ALA A 241 -16.39 -5.19 -33.88
C ALA A 241 -17.26 -6.27 -33.23
N ASP A 242 -17.14 -6.42 -31.92
CA ASP A 242 -18.01 -7.33 -31.15
C ASP A 242 -19.49 -6.95 -31.34
N PRO A 243 -20.39 -7.91 -31.64
CA PRO A 243 -21.78 -7.62 -31.95
C PRO A 243 -22.62 -7.17 -30.74
N GLU A 244 -22.17 -7.44 -29.51
CA GLU A 244 -22.83 -7.01 -28.28
C GLU A 244 -22.21 -5.74 -27.69
N THR A 245 -20.88 -5.60 -27.74
CA THR A 245 -20.17 -4.45 -27.12
C THR A 245 -19.74 -3.37 -28.11
N HIS A 246 -19.78 -3.64 -29.42
CA HIS A 246 -19.31 -2.75 -30.49
C HIS A 246 -17.84 -2.32 -30.34
N GLU A 247 -17.00 -3.24 -29.82
CA GLU A 247 -15.58 -3.00 -29.54
C GLU A 247 -14.66 -3.69 -30.56
N ILE A 248 -13.59 -3.01 -30.98
CA ILE A 248 -12.47 -3.55 -31.76
C ILE A 248 -11.21 -3.59 -30.88
N ASP A 249 -10.62 -4.78 -30.76
CA ASP A 249 -9.40 -5.04 -29.99
C ASP A 249 -8.17 -5.02 -30.92
N LEU A 250 -7.27 -4.04 -30.75
CA LEU A 250 -6.11 -3.85 -31.63
C LEU A 250 -5.01 -4.91 -31.50
N ASP A 251 -4.99 -5.65 -30.39
CA ASP A 251 -4.07 -6.77 -30.20
C ASP A 251 -4.57 -8.00 -30.98
N LYS A 252 -5.89 -8.17 -31.09
CA LYS A 252 -6.51 -9.20 -31.96
C LYS A 252 -6.53 -8.81 -33.43
N LEU A 253 -6.69 -7.52 -33.74
CA LEU A 253 -6.71 -7.00 -35.10
C LEU A 253 -5.34 -7.10 -35.78
N ASN A 254 -4.24 -7.01 -35.01
CA ASN A 254 -2.88 -7.03 -35.53
C ASN A 254 -2.73 -6.06 -36.74
N ASP A 255 -2.12 -6.45 -37.85
CA ASP A 255 -1.95 -5.59 -39.04
C ASP A 255 -3.14 -5.68 -40.04
N ASP A 256 -4.26 -6.30 -39.67
CA ASP A 256 -5.42 -6.50 -40.57
C ASP A 256 -6.35 -5.27 -40.62
N ASP A 257 -6.96 -5.01 -41.78
CA ASP A 257 -7.94 -3.92 -41.97
C ASP A 257 -9.34 -4.28 -41.46
N VAL A 258 -10.14 -3.26 -41.11
CA VAL A 258 -11.54 -3.41 -40.67
C VAL A 258 -12.52 -3.31 -41.85
N LYS A 259 -13.56 -4.13 -41.87
CA LYS A 259 -14.59 -4.20 -42.93
C LYS A 259 -15.93 -3.68 -42.44
N VAL A 260 -16.56 -2.85 -43.27
CA VAL A 260 -17.86 -2.22 -42.99
C VAL A 260 -18.87 -2.56 -44.07
N LEU A 261 -20.02 -3.09 -43.67
CA LEU A 261 -21.12 -3.51 -44.52
C LEU A 261 -22.23 -2.44 -44.58
N VAL A 262 -22.70 -2.13 -45.78
CA VAL A 262 -23.91 -1.33 -46.02
C VAL A 262 -24.95 -2.16 -46.76
N ASN A 263 -26.11 -2.38 -46.13
CA ASN A 263 -27.22 -3.09 -46.75
C ASN A 263 -27.95 -2.19 -47.77
N THR A 264 -28.24 -2.72 -48.97
CA THR A 264 -28.87 -1.96 -50.06
C THR A 264 -30.27 -2.52 -50.41
N PRO A 265 -31.31 -2.32 -49.58
CA PRO A 265 -32.65 -2.85 -49.85
C PRO A 265 -33.34 -2.20 -51.07
N GLY A 266 -34.13 -3.02 -51.80
CA GLY A 266 -34.84 -2.70 -53.05
C GLY A 266 -35.73 -1.46 -53.07
N GLY A 267 -36.25 -1.04 -51.91
CA GLY A 267 -37.17 0.10 -51.79
C GLY A 267 -36.49 1.46 -51.61
N THR A 268 -35.21 1.47 -51.23
CA THR A 268 -34.47 2.70 -50.86
C THR A 268 -33.35 2.98 -51.86
N PHE A 269 -32.65 1.94 -52.31
CA PHE A 269 -31.52 2.01 -53.22
C PHE A 269 -31.91 1.54 -54.63
N GLN A 270 -31.22 2.06 -55.65
CA GLN A 270 -31.37 1.72 -57.07
C GLN A 270 -30.01 1.36 -57.67
N GLU A 271 -30.01 0.60 -58.76
CA GLU A 271 -28.79 0.38 -59.54
C GLU A 271 -28.25 1.74 -60.03
N GLN A 272 -26.92 1.93 -59.96
CA GLN A 272 -26.21 3.19 -60.22
C GLN A 272 -26.25 4.24 -59.11
N ASP A 273 -26.95 4.00 -57.99
CA ASP A 273 -26.73 4.82 -56.79
C ASP A 273 -25.27 4.69 -56.32
N VAL A 274 -24.74 5.74 -55.67
CA VAL A 274 -23.41 5.72 -55.06
C VAL A 274 -23.55 5.83 -53.55
N VAL A 275 -22.93 4.89 -52.83
CA VAL A 275 -22.85 4.91 -51.36
C VAL A 275 -21.46 5.42 -50.97
N ALA A 276 -21.43 6.53 -50.26
CA ALA A 276 -20.23 7.20 -49.78
C ALA A 276 -20.08 6.96 -48.27
N LEU A 277 -19.23 6.02 -47.87
CA LEU A 277 -19.04 5.63 -46.47
C LEU A 277 -17.93 6.44 -45.80
N THR A 278 -18.24 7.03 -44.64
CA THR A 278 -17.31 7.80 -43.82
C THR A 278 -17.17 7.13 -42.45
N TRP A 279 -15.95 6.76 -42.12
CA TRP A 279 -15.50 6.46 -40.77
C TRP A 279 -14.98 7.75 -40.14
N ARG A 280 -15.43 8.08 -38.95
CA ARG A 280 -14.93 9.21 -38.15
C ARG A 280 -14.45 8.72 -36.80
N GLY A 281 -13.17 8.44 -36.71
CA GLY A 281 -12.48 8.08 -35.49
C GLY A 281 -12.25 9.29 -34.59
N ILE A 282 -12.14 9.07 -33.29
CA ILE A 282 -11.70 10.01 -32.26
C ILE A 282 -10.76 9.20 -31.36
N ASN A 283 -9.49 9.58 -31.27
CA ASN A 283 -8.54 8.89 -30.39
C ASN A 283 -8.79 9.19 -28.90
N ALA A 284 -8.05 8.55 -27.99
CA ALA A 284 -8.21 8.73 -26.55
C ALA A 284 -8.07 10.20 -26.10
N GLU A 285 -7.27 10.98 -26.84
CA GLU A 285 -7.00 12.39 -26.62
C GLU A 285 -8.03 13.34 -27.30
N GLY A 286 -9.07 12.79 -27.94
CA GLY A 286 -10.16 13.56 -28.55
C GLY A 286 -9.91 14.06 -29.98
N ALA A 287 -8.78 13.71 -30.62
CA ALA A 287 -8.44 14.11 -31.98
C ALA A 287 -9.16 13.26 -33.04
N PRO A 288 -9.78 13.86 -34.07
CA PRO A 288 -10.52 13.13 -35.09
C PRO A 288 -9.59 12.44 -36.09
N ILE A 289 -9.81 11.15 -36.36
CA ILE A 289 -9.14 10.34 -37.39
C ILE A 289 -10.19 9.76 -38.33
N ASP A 290 -10.46 10.50 -39.41
CA ASP A 290 -11.47 10.13 -40.38
C ASP A 290 -10.89 9.27 -41.52
N HIS A 291 -11.71 8.38 -42.08
CA HIS A 291 -11.44 7.63 -43.30
C HIS A 291 -12.66 7.63 -44.23
N GLY A 292 -12.43 8.02 -45.48
CA GLY A 292 -13.50 8.25 -46.46
C GLY A 292 -13.89 9.74 -46.62
N PRO A 293 -14.98 10.05 -47.34
CA PRO A 293 -15.94 9.12 -47.89
C PRO A 293 -15.32 8.19 -48.94
N VAL A 294 -15.41 6.88 -48.72
CA VAL A 294 -15.09 5.87 -49.72
C VAL A 294 -16.37 5.58 -50.50
N GLU A 295 -16.33 5.72 -51.81
CA GLU A 295 -17.52 5.56 -52.66
C GLU A 295 -17.53 4.22 -53.37
N LEU A 296 -18.65 3.50 -53.26
CA LEU A 296 -18.92 2.29 -54.04
C LEU A 296 -20.27 2.42 -54.76
N PRO A 297 -20.35 2.05 -56.05
CA PRO A 297 -21.61 2.05 -56.78
C PRO A 297 -22.45 0.82 -56.39
N VAL A 298 -23.76 1.02 -56.28
CA VAL A 298 -24.74 -0.06 -56.16
C VAL A 298 -24.90 -0.72 -57.53
N THR A 299 -24.22 -1.85 -57.72
CA THR A 299 -24.27 -2.63 -58.96
C THR A 299 -25.44 -3.62 -59.00
N ARG A 300 -25.94 -4.03 -57.82
CA ARG A 300 -27.12 -4.89 -57.66
C ARG A 300 -27.78 -4.61 -56.33
N VAL A 301 -29.09 -4.36 -56.35
CA VAL A 301 -29.86 -4.10 -55.13
C VAL A 301 -30.18 -5.42 -54.41
N GLY A 302 -30.14 -5.40 -53.07
CA GLY A 302 -30.30 -6.57 -52.20
C GLY A 302 -28.99 -7.30 -51.88
N VAL A 303 -27.84 -6.73 -52.27
CA VAL A 303 -26.50 -7.24 -51.95
C VAL A 303 -25.73 -6.17 -51.18
N ALA A 304 -25.22 -6.52 -50.00
CA ALA A 304 -24.48 -5.56 -49.17
C ALA A 304 -23.18 -5.12 -49.84
N LEU A 305 -22.88 -3.82 -49.75
CA LEU A 305 -21.58 -3.27 -50.13
C LEU A 305 -20.60 -3.45 -48.96
N VAL A 306 -19.36 -3.82 -49.26
CA VAL A 306 -18.29 -3.99 -48.27
C VAL A 306 -17.22 -2.93 -48.51
N PHE A 307 -17.01 -2.09 -47.50
CA PHE A 307 -15.98 -1.05 -47.46
C PHE A 307 -14.82 -1.50 -46.54
N THR A 308 -13.60 -1.08 -46.87
CA THR A 308 -12.42 -1.36 -46.05
C THR A 308 -11.93 -0.08 -45.38
N VAL A 309 -11.70 -0.15 -44.06
CA VAL A 309 -11.05 0.87 -43.25
C VAL A 309 -9.63 0.38 -42.94
N PRO A 310 -8.59 1.03 -43.47
CA PRO A 310 -7.20 0.66 -43.25
C PRO A 310 -6.83 0.57 -41.77
N ASN A 311 -6.02 -0.44 -41.42
CA ASN A 311 -5.58 -0.70 -40.05
C ASN A 311 -4.93 0.52 -39.38
N ASP A 312 -4.15 1.31 -40.12
CA ASP A 312 -3.50 2.53 -39.62
C ASP A 312 -4.52 3.58 -39.12
N LYS A 313 -5.70 3.66 -39.75
CA LYS A 313 -6.81 4.55 -39.33
C LYS A 313 -7.51 4.06 -38.08
N VAL A 314 -7.56 2.75 -37.89
CA VAL A 314 -8.17 2.12 -36.70
C VAL A 314 -7.21 2.17 -35.51
N ARG A 315 -5.91 1.92 -35.72
CA ARG A 315 -4.87 2.05 -34.69
C ARG A 315 -4.68 3.48 -34.19
N ALA A 316 -4.80 4.45 -35.10
CA ALA A 316 -4.70 5.86 -34.74
C ALA A 316 -5.77 6.34 -33.75
N ILE A 317 -6.81 5.53 -33.47
CA ILE A 317 -7.82 5.81 -32.45
C ILE A 317 -7.85 4.80 -31.30
N ALA A 318 -6.71 4.15 -31.00
CA ALA A 318 -6.62 3.24 -29.85
C ALA A 318 -7.08 3.92 -28.56
N LYS A 319 -7.71 3.17 -27.64
CA LYS A 319 -8.38 3.68 -26.43
C LYS A 319 -9.44 4.78 -26.69
N GLY A 320 -9.76 5.03 -27.96
CA GLY A 320 -10.74 6.00 -28.42
C GLY A 320 -12.00 5.33 -28.97
N ARG A 321 -12.72 6.07 -29.81
CA ARG A 321 -14.00 5.65 -30.39
C ARG A 321 -14.11 6.08 -31.84
N ALA A 322 -14.79 5.32 -32.68
CA ALA A 322 -15.17 5.73 -34.02
C ALA A 322 -16.67 5.86 -34.16
N SER A 323 -17.07 6.64 -35.15
CA SER A 323 -18.44 6.80 -35.58
C SER A 323 -18.49 6.56 -37.08
N VAL A 324 -19.29 5.60 -37.54
CA VAL A 324 -19.33 5.17 -38.93
C VAL A 324 -20.68 5.47 -39.52
N SER A 325 -20.70 6.16 -40.67
CA SER A 325 -21.91 6.59 -41.35
C SER A 325 -21.70 6.56 -42.86
N TYR A 326 -22.76 6.71 -43.64
CA TYR A 326 -22.65 6.84 -45.09
C TYR A 326 -23.67 7.84 -45.65
N ILE A 327 -23.43 8.30 -46.87
CA ILE A 327 -24.35 9.14 -47.63
C ILE A 327 -24.76 8.36 -48.89
N LEU A 328 -26.06 8.33 -49.16
CA LEU A 328 -26.60 7.88 -50.43
C LEU A 328 -26.64 9.06 -51.40
N LYS A 329 -25.92 8.92 -52.51
CA LYS A 329 -25.88 9.88 -53.62
C LYS A 329 -26.61 9.31 -54.83
N ARG A 330 -27.55 10.10 -55.37
CA ARG A 330 -28.29 9.77 -56.59
C ARG A 330 -28.27 10.96 -57.53
N THR A 331 -27.91 10.73 -58.79
CA THR A 331 -27.86 11.80 -59.80
C THR A 331 -29.21 12.51 -59.90
N GLY A 332 -29.22 13.83 -59.63
CA GLY A 332 -30.42 14.66 -59.69
C GLY A 332 -31.31 14.67 -58.44
N ALA A 333 -30.88 14.03 -57.34
CA ALA A 333 -31.54 14.10 -56.03
C ALA A 333 -30.59 14.68 -54.97
N ALA A 334 -31.16 15.20 -53.87
CA ALA A 334 -30.36 15.65 -52.74
C ALA A 334 -29.73 14.45 -52.00
N ASP A 335 -28.49 14.63 -51.56
CA ASP A 335 -27.73 13.65 -50.77
C ASP A 335 -28.49 13.29 -49.49
N ARG A 336 -28.57 11.98 -49.19
CA ARG A 336 -29.30 11.47 -48.02
C ARG A 336 -28.31 10.81 -47.04
N PRO A 337 -28.02 11.43 -45.89
CA PRO A 337 -27.11 10.86 -44.90
C PRO A 337 -27.76 9.75 -44.07
N SER A 338 -26.97 8.79 -43.58
CA SER A 338 -27.39 7.73 -42.65
C SER A 338 -27.32 8.17 -41.19
N LYS A 339 -27.91 7.35 -40.31
CA LYS A 339 -27.59 7.24 -38.88
C LYS A 339 -26.15 6.75 -38.71
N THR A 340 -25.58 6.96 -37.53
CA THR A 340 -24.18 6.66 -37.23
C THR A 340 -24.09 5.47 -36.28
N VAL A 341 -23.15 4.56 -36.51
CA VAL A 341 -22.81 3.49 -35.54
C VAL A 341 -21.56 3.89 -34.77
N GLY A 342 -21.58 3.76 -33.45
CA GLY A 342 -20.43 4.00 -32.57
C GLY A 342 -19.64 2.72 -32.36
N ILE A 343 -18.31 2.83 -32.39
CA ILE A 343 -17.36 1.73 -32.17
C ILE A 343 -16.36 2.18 -31.10
N SER A 344 -16.03 1.32 -30.13
CA SER A 344 -14.90 1.54 -29.22
C SER A 344 -13.66 0.79 -29.71
N VAL A 345 -12.47 1.34 -29.48
CA VAL A 345 -11.21 0.68 -29.85
C VAL A 345 -10.31 0.55 -28.63
N THR A 346 -9.79 -0.64 -28.36
CA THR A 346 -8.91 -0.93 -27.21
C THR A 346 -7.50 -1.36 -27.67
N GLY A 347 -6.45 -0.91 -26.95
CA GLY A 347 -5.01 -1.06 -27.33
C GLY A 347 -4.19 0.26 -27.18
N GLU A 348 -2.87 0.32 -27.45
CA GLU A 348 -2.05 1.57 -27.34
C GLU A 348 -1.96 2.43 -28.64
N THR A 349 -1.88 3.77 -28.52
CA THR A 349 -2.16 4.79 -29.56
C THR A 349 -1.01 5.25 -30.46
N PHE A 350 0.22 5.45 -29.98
CA PHE A 350 1.28 6.11 -30.79
C PHE A 350 2.70 5.73 -30.35
N ARG A 351 3.64 5.74 -31.30
CA ARG A 351 5.06 5.42 -31.10
C ARG A 351 5.91 6.61 -31.58
N LEU A 352 6.71 7.22 -30.70
CA LEU A 352 7.51 8.40 -31.03
C LEU A 352 8.55 8.08 -32.14
N PRO A 353 8.73 8.95 -33.16
CA PRO A 353 9.58 8.67 -34.31
C PRO A 353 11.07 8.63 -33.96
N SER A 354 11.85 7.89 -34.76
CA SER A 354 13.30 7.80 -34.54
C SER A 354 14.00 9.13 -34.85
N PRO A 355 14.99 9.57 -34.04
CA PRO A 355 15.85 10.68 -34.43
C PRO A 355 16.74 10.30 -35.62
N THR A 356 17.40 11.29 -36.23
CA THR A 356 18.49 11.06 -37.20
C THR A 356 19.74 11.85 -36.80
N VAL A 357 20.90 11.42 -37.28
CA VAL A 357 22.17 12.15 -37.10
C VAL A 357 22.66 12.58 -38.48
N ASP A 358 22.75 13.89 -38.73
CA ASP A 358 22.99 14.43 -40.07
C ASP A 358 24.37 14.02 -40.63
N GLU A 359 25.38 13.91 -39.77
CA GLU A 359 26.73 13.47 -40.10
C GLU A 359 26.86 11.94 -40.14
N ALA A 360 25.76 11.20 -39.92
CA ALA A 360 25.69 9.75 -40.05
C ALA A 360 24.49 9.27 -40.90
N PRO A 361 24.30 9.79 -42.13
CA PRO A 361 23.10 9.54 -42.93
C PRO A 361 22.94 8.08 -43.38
N THR A 362 24.04 7.31 -43.38
CA THR A 362 24.07 5.88 -43.70
C THR A 362 24.20 5.00 -42.47
N GLY A 363 24.02 5.54 -41.26
CA GLY A 363 24.22 4.83 -40.00
C GLY A 363 25.69 4.69 -39.58
N THR A 364 26.61 5.52 -40.13
CA THR A 364 28.01 5.58 -39.70
C THR A 364 28.45 7.02 -39.47
N LEU A 365 28.95 7.35 -38.28
CA LEU A 365 29.45 8.68 -37.90
C LEU A 365 30.99 8.67 -37.82
N ASN A 366 31.65 9.66 -38.41
CA ASN A 366 33.10 9.81 -38.26
C ASN A 366 33.46 10.39 -36.85
N PRO A 367 34.36 9.78 -36.08
CA PRO A 367 34.67 10.18 -34.70
C PRO A 367 35.43 11.52 -34.62
N ASP A 368 36.06 11.93 -35.73
CA ASP A 368 36.77 13.20 -35.85
C ASP A 368 35.84 14.36 -36.26
N GLU A 369 34.53 14.12 -36.40
CA GLU A 369 33.57 15.19 -36.69
C GLU A 369 33.60 16.24 -35.59
N ARG A 370 33.68 17.52 -35.98
CA ARG A 370 33.78 18.64 -35.03
C ARG A 370 32.58 18.68 -34.06
N TRP A 371 31.44 18.18 -34.51
CA TRP A 371 30.19 18.01 -33.78
C TRP A 371 29.25 17.12 -34.62
N ALA A 372 28.23 16.56 -33.99
CA ALA A 372 27.19 15.78 -34.63
C ALA A 372 25.85 16.43 -34.31
N THR A 373 25.08 16.66 -35.36
CA THR A 373 23.77 17.27 -35.34
C THR A 373 22.73 16.16 -35.25
N VAL A 374 22.16 15.96 -34.07
CA VAL A 374 21.00 15.11 -33.91
C VAL A 374 19.76 15.91 -34.28
N ARG A 375 19.08 15.43 -35.30
CA ARG A 375 17.82 15.95 -35.78
C ARG A 375 16.71 15.12 -35.16
N ILE A 376 16.09 15.66 -34.12
CA ILE A 376 14.88 15.08 -33.56
C ILE A 376 13.72 15.60 -34.38
N PRO A 377 13.04 14.74 -35.17
CA PRO A 377 11.96 15.18 -36.04
C PRO A 377 10.87 15.84 -35.22
N TRP A 378 10.17 16.77 -35.85
CA TRP A 378 8.95 17.28 -35.27
C TRP A 378 7.97 16.11 -35.06
N PHE A 379 7.30 16.10 -33.91
CA PHE A 379 6.24 15.16 -33.59
C PHE A 379 5.04 15.95 -33.05
N ALA A 380 3.84 15.45 -33.33
CA ALA A 380 2.62 16.12 -32.93
C ALA A 380 2.52 16.22 -31.40
N GLY A 381 2.16 17.41 -30.91
CA GLY A 381 2.05 17.69 -29.47
C GLY A 381 3.34 18.14 -28.78
N ARG A 382 4.44 18.36 -29.51
CA ARG A 382 5.69 18.90 -28.96
C ARG A 382 5.52 20.37 -28.50
N ALA A 383 5.63 20.63 -27.20
CA ALA A 383 5.61 21.98 -26.63
C ALA A 383 7.03 22.50 -26.32
N ALA A 384 7.21 23.84 -26.32
CA ALA A 384 8.50 24.47 -26.00
C ALA A 384 9.01 24.14 -24.58
N SER A 385 8.08 23.87 -23.65
CA SER A 385 8.34 23.49 -22.26
C SER A 385 8.59 22.00 -22.05
N ASP A 386 8.28 21.14 -23.02
CA ASP A 386 8.48 19.69 -22.88
C ASP A 386 9.93 19.39 -22.59
N LEU A 387 10.19 18.59 -21.55
CA LEU A 387 11.53 18.13 -21.27
C LEU A 387 11.87 17.03 -22.26
N LEU A 388 12.65 17.40 -23.28
CA LEU A 388 13.17 16.47 -24.28
C LEU A 388 14.57 16.05 -23.88
N THR A 389 14.70 14.78 -23.51
CA THR A 389 16.00 14.19 -23.16
C THR A 389 16.51 13.40 -24.34
N LEU A 390 17.51 13.95 -25.05
CA LEU A 390 18.26 13.20 -26.06
C LEU A 390 19.20 12.23 -25.37
N ILE A 391 19.20 10.98 -25.80
CA ILE A 391 20.00 9.91 -25.22
C ILE A 391 20.83 9.25 -26.33
N TRP A 392 22.14 9.17 -26.11
CA TRP A 392 23.03 8.28 -26.84
C TRP A 392 23.51 7.22 -25.87
N GLU A 393 23.21 5.97 -26.18
CA GLU A 393 23.72 4.86 -25.41
C GLU A 393 24.44 3.86 -26.29
N ALA A 394 25.56 3.35 -25.78
CA ALA A 394 26.28 2.28 -26.42
C ALA A 394 26.84 1.37 -25.34
N THR A 395 26.67 0.07 -25.52
CA THR A 395 27.38 -0.90 -24.69
C THR A 395 28.80 -0.97 -25.22
N ARG A 396 29.79 -0.64 -24.38
CA ARG A 396 31.18 -0.91 -24.76
C ARG A 396 31.32 -2.41 -25.03
N PRO A 397 32.12 -2.82 -26.02
CA PRO A 397 32.64 -4.18 -26.09
C PRO A 397 33.01 -4.57 -24.64
N GLY A 398 32.56 -5.75 -24.15
CA GLY A 398 32.72 -6.37 -22.81
C GLY A 398 32.29 -5.64 -21.53
N GLY A 399 31.36 -4.70 -21.65
CA GLY A 399 30.53 -4.26 -20.53
C GLY A 399 30.85 -2.87 -20.00
N GLY A 400 29.81 -2.22 -19.49
CA GLY A 400 29.77 -0.78 -19.22
C GLY A 400 29.04 -0.03 -20.32
N ILE A 401 28.09 0.80 -19.93
CA ILE A 401 27.31 1.63 -20.84
C ILE A 401 28.06 2.96 -20.99
N VAL A 402 28.39 3.33 -22.22
CA VAL A 402 28.69 4.74 -22.55
C VAL A 402 27.35 5.39 -22.75
N TYR A 403 27.06 6.36 -21.90
CA TYR A 403 25.80 7.04 -21.87
C TYR A 403 26.07 8.54 -21.94
N TYR A 404 25.36 9.20 -22.83
CA TYR A 404 25.28 10.64 -22.94
C TYR A 404 23.80 11.00 -22.94
N GLU A 405 23.44 11.91 -22.04
CA GLU A 405 22.11 12.50 -22.01
C GLU A 405 22.22 14.02 -22.11
N ASP A 406 21.23 14.59 -22.77
CA ASP A 406 21.07 16.02 -22.92
C ASP A 406 19.61 16.40 -22.64
N PRO A 407 19.23 16.48 -21.34
CA PRO A 407 17.90 16.86 -20.92
C PRO A 407 17.75 18.38 -21.04
N ARG A 408 17.00 18.82 -22.05
CA ARG A 408 16.72 20.24 -22.24
C ARG A 408 15.29 20.43 -22.74
N PRO A 409 14.61 21.50 -22.29
CA PRO A 409 13.36 21.91 -22.92
C PRO A 409 13.53 22.05 -24.42
N VAL A 410 12.47 21.77 -25.17
CA VAL A 410 12.44 21.96 -26.63
C VAL A 410 12.89 23.39 -27.00
N GLY A 411 12.46 24.40 -26.23
CA GLY A 411 12.80 25.80 -26.44
C GLY A 411 12.03 26.43 -27.61
N ASP A 412 12.46 27.62 -28.05
CA ASP A 412 11.82 28.40 -29.12
C ASP A 412 12.17 27.84 -30.52
N VAL A 413 11.85 26.57 -30.76
CA VAL A 413 12.00 25.89 -32.06
C VAL A 413 10.64 25.89 -32.75
N PRO A 414 10.51 26.49 -33.95
CA PRO A 414 9.25 26.53 -34.69
C PRO A 414 8.60 25.16 -34.89
N GLU A 415 7.28 25.15 -35.03
CA GLU A 415 6.52 23.97 -35.50
C GLU A 415 7.05 23.51 -36.87
N ASP A 416 6.98 22.20 -37.14
CA ASP A 416 7.55 21.52 -38.31
C ASP A 416 9.09 21.55 -38.46
N GLU A 417 9.80 22.34 -37.66
CA GLU A 417 11.27 22.31 -37.62
C GLU A 417 11.75 21.27 -36.58
N PRO A 418 12.78 20.47 -36.90
CA PRO A 418 13.33 19.52 -35.94
C PRO A 418 14.09 20.23 -34.83
N VAL A 419 14.09 19.64 -33.63
CA VAL A 419 15.00 20.09 -32.58
C VAL A 419 16.40 19.59 -32.96
N LEU A 420 17.30 20.53 -33.18
CA LEU A 420 18.69 20.22 -33.43
C LEU A 420 19.46 20.21 -32.11
N ARG A 421 20.16 19.12 -31.85
CA ARG A 421 21.04 18.98 -30.70
C ARG A 421 22.46 18.68 -31.18
N ASN A 422 23.39 19.50 -30.72
CA ASN A 422 24.79 19.36 -31.10
C ASN A 422 25.51 18.54 -30.04
N VAL A 423 25.96 17.36 -30.43
CA VAL A 423 26.87 16.54 -29.63
C VAL A 423 28.28 16.96 -30.01
N SER A 424 29.04 17.50 -29.05
CA SER A 424 30.38 18.02 -29.32
C SER A 424 31.36 16.91 -29.72
N ASN A 425 32.44 17.24 -30.44
CA ASN A 425 33.49 16.25 -30.75
C ASN A 425 33.99 15.50 -29.50
N ALA A 426 34.12 16.18 -28.36
CA ALA A 426 34.53 15.53 -27.11
C ALA A 426 33.55 14.44 -26.67
N GLU A 427 32.26 14.61 -26.95
CA GLU A 427 31.23 13.60 -26.67
C GLU A 427 31.21 12.51 -27.74
N ILE A 428 31.36 12.84 -29.03
CA ILE A 428 31.45 11.87 -30.13
C ILE A 428 32.64 10.92 -29.93
N GLN A 429 33.80 11.46 -29.55
CA GLN A 429 35.00 10.66 -29.28
C GLN A 429 34.80 9.62 -28.18
N ARG A 430 33.85 9.80 -27.25
CA ARG A 430 33.52 8.80 -26.22
C ARG A 430 32.85 7.56 -26.80
N PHE A 431 32.23 7.69 -27.98
CA PHE A 431 31.54 6.63 -28.70
C PHE A 431 32.38 6.06 -29.85
N ASP A 432 33.58 6.58 -30.11
CA ASP A 432 34.47 6.08 -31.17
C ASP A 432 34.67 4.56 -31.03
N GLY A 433 34.26 3.84 -32.07
CA GLY A 433 34.29 2.39 -32.15
C GLY A 433 33.03 1.63 -31.79
N LEU A 434 31.99 2.31 -31.32
CA LEU A 434 30.81 1.66 -30.74
C LEU A 434 29.60 1.67 -31.67
N LYS A 435 28.75 0.65 -31.51
CA LYS A 435 27.38 0.70 -32.00
C LYS A 435 26.53 1.45 -30.99
N VAL A 436 25.97 2.58 -31.42
CA VAL A 436 25.26 3.54 -30.62
C VAL A 436 23.78 3.51 -31.00
N SER A 437 22.93 3.37 -29.99
CA SER A 437 21.49 3.60 -30.07
C SER A 437 21.22 5.05 -29.67
N VAL A 438 20.70 5.84 -30.59
CA VAL A 438 20.29 7.23 -30.38
C VAL A 438 18.77 7.28 -30.31
N PHE A 439 18.23 7.77 -29.21
CA PHE A 439 16.79 7.95 -29.03
C PHE A 439 16.51 9.14 -28.12
N TYR A 440 15.25 9.44 -27.89
CA TYR A 440 14.87 10.52 -27.00
C TYR A 440 13.63 10.14 -26.20
N THR A 441 13.50 10.76 -25.03
CA THR A 441 12.28 10.69 -24.22
C THR A 441 11.66 12.07 -24.12
N VAL A 442 10.34 12.09 -23.93
CA VAL A 442 9.54 13.31 -23.74
C VAL A 442 8.75 13.16 -22.45
N ALA A 443 8.93 14.11 -21.54
CA ALA A 443 8.18 14.21 -20.28
C ALA A 443 7.51 15.58 -20.17
N ASN A 444 6.26 15.58 -19.70
CA ASN A 444 5.43 16.76 -19.45
C ASN A 444 4.56 16.57 -18.20
N ASP A 445 4.01 17.66 -17.65
CA ASP A 445 3.27 17.69 -16.38
C ASP A 445 1.76 17.44 -16.56
N ASP A 446 1.39 16.56 -17.50
CA ASP A 446 -0.02 16.28 -17.84
C ASP A 446 -0.64 15.28 -16.83
N GLU A 447 -1.59 15.75 -16.00
CA GLU A 447 -2.22 15.00 -14.90
C GLU A 447 -3.03 13.78 -15.35
N ALA A 448 -3.33 13.64 -16.65
CA ALA A 448 -4.01 12.47 -17.19
C ALA A 448 -3.07 11.26 -17.46
N THR A 449 -1.76 11.50 -17.65
CA THR A 449 -0.77 10.43 -17.95
C THR A 449 0.57 10.71 -17.31
N LEU A 450 0.86 10.12 -16.15
CA LEU A 450 2.17 10.09 -15.50
C LEU A 450 3.26 9.31 -16.29
N ASN A 451 3.32 9.39 -17.62
CA ASN A 451 4.18 8.55 -18.46
C ASN A 451 5.27 9.35 -19.19
N VAL A 452 6.52 8.99 -18.92
CA VAL A 452 7.66 9.27 -19.80
C VAL A 452 7.47 8.49 -21.10
N ARG A 453 7.47 9.17 -22.26
CA ARG A 453 7.29 8.54 -23.58
C ARG A 453 8.66 8.36 -24.28
N GLU A 454 8.99 7.15 -24.72
CA GLU A 454 10.25 6.81 -25.43
C GLU A 454 10.06 6.73 -26.97
N SER A 455 11.06 7.16 -27.73
CA SER A 455 11.08 7.05 -29.20
C SER A 455 11.67 5.77 -29.77
N LEU A 456 11.35 5.52 -31.05
CA LEU A 456 12.09 4.55 -31.86
C LEU A 456 13.58 4.91 -31.86
N ARG A 457 14.43 3.89 -31.93
CA ARG A 457 15.88 4.04 -31.81
C ARG A 457 16.54 4.14 -33.17
N PHE A 458 17.44 5.11 -33.32
CA PHE A 458 18.36 5.22 -34.46
C PHE A 458 19.67 4.52 -34.13
N GLU A 459 19.90 3.40 -34.79
CA GLU A 459 21.12 2.62 -34.62
C GLU A 459 22.20 3.13 -35.58
N MET A 460 23.36 3.49 -35.05
CA MET A 460 24.51 3.90 -35.86
C MET A 460 25.83 3.36 -35.31
N GLN A 461 26.84 3.33 -36.15
CA GLN A 461 28.22 3.01 -35.81
C GLN A 461 29.03 4.30 -35.76
N VAL A 462 29.68 4.60 -34.63
CA VAL A 462 30.62 5.73 -34.56
C VAL A 462 32.03 5.18 -34.77
N GLY A 463 32.77 5.73 -35.73
CA GLY A 463 34.09 5.26 -36.13
C GLY A 463 34.11 3.87 -36.73
N GLU A 464 35.31 3.38 -37.03
CA GLU A 464 35.49 1.98 -37.39
C GLU A 464 35.19 1.12 -36.17
N VAL A 465 34.43 0.03 -36.33
CA VAL A 465 34.15 -0.93 -35.25
C VAL A 465 35.46 -1.26 -34.53
N GLN A 466 35.62 -0.75 -33.32
CA GLN A 466 36.87 -0.96 -32.60
C GLN A 466 36.90 -2.42 -32.18
N PRO A 467 38.06 -3.08 -32.30
CA PRO A 467 38.12 -4.49 -31.98
C PRO A 467 37.77 -4.73 -30.52
N LEU A 468 36.92 -5.73 -30.25
CA LEU A 468 36.63 -6.18 -28.89
C LEU A 468 37.91 -6.76 -28.28
N PHE A 469 38.61 -5.93 -27.51
CA PHE A 469 39.75 -6.36 -26.72
C PHE A 469 39.25 -7.05 -25.45
N VAL A 470 39.18 -8.37 -25.48
CA VAL A 470 38.84 -9.17 -24.30
C VAL A 470 39.88 -9.01 -23.20
N THR A 471 39.47 -9.28 -21.94
CA THR A 471 40.29 -9.17 -20.74
C THR A 471 41.65 -9.86 -20.93
N PRO A 472 42.79 -9.23 -20.58
CA PRO A 472 44.07 -9.94 -20.58
C PRO A 472 44.06 -11.06 -19.53
N ARG A 473 44.94 -12.04 -19.70
CA ARG A 473 45.09 -13.16 -18.75
C ARG A 473 46.43 -13.04 -18.03
N VAL A 474 46.48 -13.24 -16.73
CA VAL A 474 47.74 -13.44 -15.99
C VAL A 474 47.88 -14.94 -15.70
N GLU A 475 48.94 -15.60 -16.17
CA GLU A 475 49.09 -17.06 -16.00
C GLU A 475 49.19 -17.48 -14.53
N GLU A 476 49.82 -16.65 -13.69
CA GLU A 476 49.99 -16.89 -12.26
C GLU A 476 48.79 -16.44 -11.41
N ALA A 477 47.71 -15.94 -12.03
CA ALA A 477 46.47 -15.72 -11.32
C ALA A 477 45.85 -17.09 -10.97
N VAL A 478 45.28 -17.19 -9.77
CA VAL A 478 44.66 -18.43 -9.30
C VAL A 478 43.41 -18.70 -10.15
N PRO A 479 43.32 -19.83 -10.89
CA PRO A 479 42.23 -20.11 -11.82
C PRO A 479 40.86 -20.00 -11.15
N GLY A 480 39.91 -19.33 -11.81
CA GLY A 480 38.55 -19.14 -11.29
C GLY A 480 38.39 -18.10 -10.18
N THR A 481 39.47 -17.38 -9.82
CA THR A 481 39.44 -16.32 -8.80
C THR A 481 40.01 -15.01 -9.33
N SER A 482 39.83 -13.92 -8.58
CA SER A 482 40.49 -12.63 -8.81
C SER A 482 41.74 -12.47 -7.93
N LEU A 483 42.51 -13.53 -7.69
CA LEU A 483 43.68 -13.54 -6.80
C LEU A 483 44.97 -13.82 -7.57
N ILE A 484 46.05 -13.18 -7.15
CA ILE A 484 47.43 -13.57 -7.50
C ILE A 484 48.20 -13.80 -6.21
N ASP A 485 48.73 -15.02 -6.05
CA ASP A 485 49.58 -15.37 -4.92
C ASP A 485 51.02 -14.88 -5.21
N PRO A 486 51.56 -13.91 -4.46
CA PRO A 486 52.91 -13.39 -4.68
C PRO A 486 54.01 -14.44 -4.51
N GLU A 487 53.77 -15.54 -3.77
CA GLU A 487 54.71 -16.65 -3.64
C GLU A 487 54.72 -17.55 -4.87
N ALA A 488 53.58 -17.68 -5.56
CA ALA A 488 53.47 -18.45 -6.81
C ALA A 488 54.08 -17.73 -8.02
N VAL A 489 54.40 -16.44 -7.92
CA VAL A 489 55.04 -15.67 -9.00
C VAL A 489 56.54 -16.02 -9.10
N PRO A 490 57.04 -16.45 -10.28
CA PRO A 490 58.46 -16.74 -10.49
C PRO A 490 59.37 -15.54 -10.21
N PRO A 491 60.67 -15.75 -9.91
CA PRO A 491 61.61 -14.65 -9.64
C PRO A 491 61.71 -13.60 -10.75
N LEU A 492 61.49 -14.00 -12.00
CA LEU A 492 61.52 -13.11 -13.17
C LEU A 492 60.27 -12.22 -13.29
N GLY A 493 59.16 -12.58 -12.64
CA GLY A 493 57.88 -11.90 -12.77
C GLY A 493 56.75 -12.80 -13.23
N CYS A 494 55.54 -12.23 -13.32
CA CYS A 494 54.35 -12.91 -13.82
C CYS A 494 54.16 -12.66 -15.32
N LYS A 495 53.48 -13.58 -16.01
CA LYS A 495 53.17 -13.47 -17.43
C LYS A 495 51.79 -12.91 -17.64
N LEU A 496 51.75 -11.71 -18.21
CA LEU A 496 50.56 -11.06 -18.70
C LEU A 496 50.38 -11.38 -20.19
N ILE A 497 49.33 -12.12 -20.52
CA ILE A 497 48.99 -12.51 -21.88
C ILE A 497 47.90 -11.57 -22.42
N VAL A 498 48.25 -10.84 -23.48
CA VAL A 498 47.28 -10.13 -24.32
C VAL A 498 46.71 -11.13 -25.33
N THR A 499 45.41 -11.35 -25.24
CA THR A 499 44.69 -12.47 -25.90
C THR A 499 44.07 -12.09 -27.25
N TYR A 500 44.24 -10.84 -27.70
CA TYR A 500 43.72 -10.37 -28.97
C TYR A 500 44.54 -10.90 -30.15
N LEU A 501 43.90 -11.69 -31.03
CA LEU A 501 44.56 -12.40 -32.12
C LEU A 501 44.50 -11.69 -33.48
N GLN A 502 43.75 -10.59 -33.63
CA GLN A 502 43.62 -9.89 -34.92
C GLN A 502 44.65 -8.74 -35.07
N THR A 503 45.86 -8.95 -34.54
CA THR A 503 46.97 -8.00 -34.67
C THR A 503 47.64 -8.08 -36.04
N GLN A 504 48.18 -6.95 -36.50
CA GLN A 504 48.88 -6.79 -37.76
C GLN A 504 50.38 -6.55 -37.53
N PRO A 505 51.23 -6.76 -38.55
CA PRO A 505 52.64 -6.35 -38.48
C PRO A 505 52.72 -4.84 -38.17
N GLU A 506 53.72 -4.44 -37.38
CA GLU A 506 53.95 -3.07 -36.87
C GLU A 506 52.99 -2.55 -35.79
N ASP A 507 51.93 -3.29 -35.44
CA ASP A 507 51.09 -2.96 -34.28
C ASP A 507 51.94 -2.83 -33.00
N LEU A 508 51.70 -1.78 -32.21
CA LEU A 508 52.31 -1.58 -30.90
C LEU A 508 51.30 -1.94 -29.81
N VAL A 509 51.46 -3.11 -29.19
CA VAL A 509 50.63 -3.58 -28.08
C VAL A 509 51.17 -3.00 -26.78
N ASN A 510 50.34 -2.29 -26.01
CA ASN A 510 50.70 -1.64 -24.75
C ASN A 510 49.90 -2.23 -23.60
N TYR A 511 50.50 -2.50 -22.46
CA TYR A 511 49.79 -2.88 -21.23
C TYR A 511 49.99 -1.86 -20.12
N ARG A 512 48.99 -1.77 -19.24
CA ARG A 512 49.01 -0.98 -18.01
C ARG A 512 48.71 -1.90 -16.83
N TRP A 513 49.59 -1.88 -15.83
CA TRP A 513 49.45 -2.56 -14.55
C TRP A 513 49.35 -1.51 -13.46
N ARG A 514 48.13 -1.29 -12.94
CA ARG A 514 47.84 -0.22 -11.99
C ARG A 514 47.60 -0.79 -10.60
N GLY A 515 48.57 -0.62 -9.71
CA GLY A 515 48.48 -1.04 -8.31
C GLY A 515 48.46 0.16 -7.35
N THR A 516 47.78 0.02 -6.22
CA THR A 516 47.67 1.05 -5.17
C THR A 516 48.80 0.97 -4.12
N GLY A 517 49.73 0.02 -4.26
CA GLY A 517 50.99 -0.06 -3.52
C GLY A 517 51.97 1.05 -3.92
N GLY A 518 52.80 1.51 -2.97
CA GLY A 518 53.92 2.39 -3.30
C GLY A 518 54.88 1.67 -4.27
N ASN A 519 55.15 2.27 -5.44
CA ASN A 519 55.87 1.62 -6.55
C ASN A 519 55.22 0.29 -7.03
N GLY A 520 53.89 0.19 -6.93
CA GLY A 520 53.10 -0.98 -7.35
C GLY A 520 52.53 -0.91 -8.76
N SER A 521 52.80 0.14 -9.53
CA SER A 521 52.30 0.30 -10.90
C SER A 521 53.42 0.20 -11.93
N THR A 522 53.14 -0.37 -13.09
CA THR A 522 54.06 -0.42 -14.24
C THR A 522 53.29 -0.47 -15.56
N SER A 523 54.00 -0.30 -16.68
CA SER A 523 53.45 -0.42 -18.03
C SER A 523 54.56 -0.83 -19.00
N GLY A 524 54.19 -1.36 -20.16
CA GLY A 524 55.15 -1.73 -21.19
C GLY A 524 54.50 -1.81 -22.55
N SER A 525 55.33 -1.88 -23.59
CA SER A 525 54.87 -1.97 -24.97
C SER A 525 55.72 -2.94 -25.78
N LEU A 526 55.12 -3.58 -26.78
CA LEU A 526 55.79 -4.48 -27.72
C LEU A 526 55.29 -4.21 -29.13
N ARG A 527 56.23 -3.96 -30.06
CA ARG A 527 55.91 -3.82 -31.48
C ARG A 527 55.95 -5.18 -32.16
N LEU A 528 54.91 -5.49 -32.92
CA LEU A 528 54.74 -6.79 -33.57
C LEU A 528 55.41 -6.82 -34.93
N THR A 529 55.89 -8.00 -35.31
CA THR A 529 56.48 -8.29 -36.62
C THR A 529 55.52 -9.17 -37.43
N ALA A 530 55.79 -9.38 -38.72
CA ALA A 530 55.00 -10.29 -39.55
C ALA A 530 54.91 -11.73 -39.00
N GLN A 531 55.83 -12.17 -38.14
CA GLN A 531 55.83 -13.52 -37.55
C GLN A 531 55.09 -13.62 -36.20
N THR A 532 54.86 -12.48 -35.54
CA THR A 532 54.23 -12.40 -34.21
C THR A 532 52.83 -11.78 -34.24
N ALA A 533 52.51 -11.01 -35.29
CA ALA A 533 51.14 -10.62 -35.60
C ALA A 533 50.23 -11.86 -35.76
N GLY A 534 49.00 -11.77 -35.29
CA GLY A 534 48.04 -12.89 -35.34
C GLY A 534 48.06 -13.85 -34.13
N LYS A 535 48.96 -13.65 -33.15
CA LYS A 535 49.19 -14.57 -32.02
C LYS A 535 48.99 -13.86 -30.67
N GLU A 536 48.77 -14.64 -29.60
CA GLU A 536 48.76 -14.10 -28.22
C GLU A 536 50.11 -13.44 -27.92
N VAL A 537 50.07 -12.28 -27.26
CA VAL A 537 51.26 -11.46 -26.99
C VAL A 537 51.59 -11.52 -25.49
N PRO A 538 52.65 -12.23 -25.08
CA PRO A 538 53.07 -12.31 -23.69
C PRO A 538 53.95 -11.12 -23.27
N PHE A 539 53.69 -10.59 -22.09
CA PHE A 539 54.56 -9.65 -21.36
C PHE A 539 55.00 -10.28 -20.04
N THR A 540 56.23 -10.00 -19.63
CA THR A 540 56.70 -10.34 -18.28
C THR A 540 56.61 -9.09 -17.41
N VAL A 541 55.77 -9.13 -16.38
CA VAL A 541 55.66 -8.07 -15.37
C VAL A 541 56.55 -8.43 -14.19
N PRO A 542 57.60 -7.66 -13.87
CA PRO A 542 58.55 -8.00 -12.82
C PRO A 542 57.90 -8.25 -11.47
N LYS A 543 58.39 -9.27 -10.74
CA LYS A 543 57.80 -9.76 -9.46
C LYS A 543 57.58 -8.63 -8.44
N GLN A 544 58.46 -7.63 -8.41
CA GLN A 544 58.33 -6.47 -7.53
C GLN A 544 56.99 -5.72 -7.67
N PHE A 545 56.43 -5.62 -8.88
CA PHE A 545 55.14 -4.93 -9.10
C PHE A 545 53.95 -5.77 -8.67
N VAL A 546 54.13 -7.09 -8.49
CA VAL A 546 53.16 -7.94 -7.81
C VAL A 546 53.33 -7.77 -6.30
N THR A 547 54.51 -8.02 -5.75
CA THR A 547 54.76 -8.03 -4.30
C THR A 547 54.51 -6.68 -3.62
N ASN A 548 54.80 -5.56 -4.29
CA ASN A 548 54.54 -4.21 -3.75
C ASN A 548 53.04 -3.90 -3.56
N ASN A 549 52.15 -4.71 -4.13
CA ASN A 549 50.71 -4.59 -3.97
C ASN A 549 50.13 -5.61 -2.97
N LEU A 550 50.94 -6.25 -2.13
CA LEU A 550 50.46 -7.21 -1.13
C LEU A 550 49.27 -6.67 -0.32
N ASN A 551 48.21 -7.48 -0.24
CA ASN A 551 46.88 -7.20 0.33
C ASN A 551 46.06 -6.09 -0.37
N ARG A 552 46.50 -5.61 -1.53
CA ARG A 552 45.85 -4.55 -2.31
C ARG A 552 45.38 -5.07 -3.67
N ARG A 553 44.59 -4.25 -4.38
CA ARG A 553 44.10 -4.55 -5.73
C ARG A 553 45.06 -4.00 -6.78
N ILE A 554 45.13 -4.72 -7.89
CA ILE A 554 45.76 -4.32 -9.15
C ILE A 554 44.70 -4.35 -10.25
N VAL A 555 44.75 -3.38 -11.14
CA VAL A 555 43.86 -3.27 -12.31
C VAL A 555 44.75 -3.30 -13.55
N ILE A 556 44.51 -4.27 -14.43
CA ILE A 556 45.37 -4.53 -15.58
C ILE A 556 44.54 -4.41 -16.86
N ASP A 557 44.99 -3.59 -17.80
CA ASP A 557 44.36 -3.44 -19.11
C ASP A 557 45.44 -3.29 -20.20
N TYR A 558 45.07 -3.46 -21.45
CA TYR A 558 45.95 -3.26 -22.60
C TYR A 558 45.23 -2.49 -23.71
N PHE A 559 46.01 -1.88 -24.59
CA PHE A 559 45.54 -1.19 -25.79
C PHE A 559 46.55 -1.37 -26.92
N ILE A 560 46.07 -1.31 -28.16
CA ILE A 560 46.92 -1.48 -29.35
C ILE A 560 46.98 -0.15 -30.09
N VAL A 561 48.18 0.23 -30.52
CA VAL A 561 48.41 1.39 -31.38
C VAL A 561 48.80 0.90 -32.76
N ARG A 562 48.01 1.26 -33.78
CA ARG A 562 48.28 0.97 -35.19
C ARG A 562 48.41 2.29 -35.93
N ASP A 563 49.48 2.45 -36.69
CA ASP A 563 49.77 3.68 -37.45
C ASP A 563 49.67 4.98 -36.62
N GLY A 564 50.04 4.91 -35.34
CA GLY A 564 50.00 6.03 -34.40
C GLY A 564 48.64 6.31 -33.76
N LYS A 565 47.58 5.58 -34.10
CA LYS A 565 46.24 5.67 -33.48
C LYS A 565 45.98 4.50 -32.52
N THR A 566 45.44 4.78 -31.33
CA THR A 566 45.01 3.74 -30.37
C THR A 566 43.68 3.14 -30.81
N LEU A 567 43.64 1.83 -31.02
CA LEU A 567 42.47 1.06 -31.46
C LEU A 567 41.47 0.73 -30.34
N GLY A 568 41.58 1.36 -29.15
CA GLY A 568 40.76 1.06 -27.97
C GLY A 568 41.48 0.30 -26.85
N TYR A 569 40.77 0.04 -25.75
CA TYR A 569 41.28 -0.60 -24.52
C TYR A 569 40.54 -1.90 -24.20
N SER A 570 41.23 -2.85 -23.56
CA SER A 570 40.61 -4.11 -23.10
C SER A 570 39.79 -3.98 -21.83
N PHE A 571 38.95 -4.99 -21.54
CA PHE A 571 38.36 -5.13 -20.20
C PHE A 571 39.47 -5.16 -19.15
N PRO A 572 39.34 -4.35 -18.09
CA PRO A 572 40.30 -4.40 -17.01
C PRO A 572 40.20 -5.74 -16.28
N LEU A 573 41.31 -6.48 -16.20
CA LEU A 573 41.48 -7.56 -15.26
C LEU A 573 41.79 -6.96 -13.88
N THR A 574 40.85 -7.08 -12.94
CA THR A 574 41.11 -6.71 -11.55
C THR A 574 41.51 -7.94 -10.75
N LEU A 575 42.71 -7.92 -10.16
CA LEU A 575 43.19 -8.95 -9.24
C LEU A 575 43.52 -8.34 -7.88
N ARG A 576 43.48 -9.15 -6.82
CA ARG A 576 44.00 -8.83 -5.50
C ARG A 576 45.28 -9.61 -5.27
N VAL A 577 46.34 -8.93 -4.85
CA VAL A 577 47.59 -9.59 -4.46
C VAL A 577 47.49 -9.96 -2.99
N GLY A 578 47.69 -11.23 -2.64
CA GLY A 578 47.56 -11.69 -1.27
C GLY A 578 47.66 -13.19 -1.16
N ASN A 579 47.74 -13.68 0.08
CA ASN A 579 47.86 -15.10 0.35
C ASN A 579 46.53 -15.80 -0.01
N ALA A 580 46.58 -16.85 -0.82
CA ALA A 580 45.41 -17.69 -1.17
C ALA A 580 44.86 -18.52 0.03
N LEU A 581 45.28 -18.19 1.25
CA LEU A 581 44.99 -18.91 2.51
C LEU A 581 43.91 -18.25 3.38
N LEU A 582 43.29 -17.17 2.89
CA LEU A 582 42.06 -16.61 3.43
C LEU A 582 41.04 -16.60 2.30
N ASP A 583 39.81 -17.01 2.62
CA ASP A 583 38.61 -16.92 1.80
C ASP A 583 38.29 -18.16 0.94
N PHE A 584 37.73 -19.20 1.58
CA PHE A 584 36.91 -20.17 0.83
C PHE A 584 35.81 -19.44 0.04
N ASP A 585 35.41 -19.98 -1.11
CA ASP A 585 34.20 -19.54 -1.83
C ASP A 585 33.03 -19.43 -0.85
N PRO A 586 32.18 -18.40 -0.91
CA PRO A 586 31.10 -18.27 0.06
C PRO A 586 30.19 -19.51 0.02
N PRO A 587 29.58 -19.90 1.15
CA PRO A 587 28.59 -20.97 1.16
C PRO A 587 27.49 -20.66 0.13
N SER A 588 27.05 -21.69 -0.58
CA SER A 588 25.96 -21.56 -1.55
C SER A 588 24.65 -22.03 -0.93
N ILE A 589 23.51 -21.54 -1.45
CA ILE A 589 22.20 -22.00 -1.01
C ILE A 589 21.57 -22.78 -2.16
N ASP A 590 21.25 -24.04 -1.91
CA ASP A 590 20.65 -24.91 -2.91
C ASP A 590 19.30 -24.34 -3.36
N GLY A 591 19.11 -24.19 -4.67
CA GLY A 591 17.88 -23.64 -5.26
C GLY A 591 17.89 -22.11 -5.43
N ALA A 592 18.92 -21.39 -4.98
CA ALA A 592 19.09 -19.97 -5.29
C ALA A 592 19.41 -19.76 -6.79
N ARG A 593 18.89 -18.67 -7.38
CA ARG A 593 19.16 -18.24 -8.77
C ARG A 593 20.05 -17.00 -8.73
N GLY A 594 21.36 -17.18 -8.85
CA GLY A 594 22.32 -16.08 -8.66
C GLY A 594 22.36 -15.65 -7.20
N ASP A 595 22.19 -14.35 -6.95
CA ASP A 595 22.05 -13.75 -5.62
C ASP A 595 20.59 -13.75 -5.12
N GLN A 596 19.64 -14.38 -5.83
CA GLN A 596 18.25 -14.38 -5.39
C GLN A 596 17.83 -15.72 -4.80
N ILE A 597 17.20 -15.65 -3.63
CA ILE A 597 16.43 -16.74 -3.06
C ILE A 597 14.96 -16.48 -3.27
N ASP A 598 14.25 -17.45 -3.86
CA ASP A 598 12.81 -17.51 -3.73
C ASP A 598 12.47 -18.26 -2.44
N ALA A 599 12.14 -17.51 -1.40
CA ALA A 599 11.71 -18.03 -0.12
C ALA A 599 10.45 -18.92 -0.22
N SER A 600 9.69 -18.83 -1.32
CA SER A 600 8.54 -19.71 -1.60
C SER A 600 8.96 -21.09 -2.08
N ALA A 601 10.15 -21.24 -2.66
CA ALA A 601 10.69 -22.51 -3.11
C ALA A 601 11.47 -23.26 -2.01
N VAL A 602 11.65 -22.65 -0.83
CA VAL A 602 12.39 -23.25 0.29
C VAL A 602 11.55 -24.34 0.96
N PRO A 603 12.05 -25.59 1.09
CA PRO A 603 11.34 -26.68 1.74
C PRO A 603 10.99 -26.42 3.22
N ALA A 604 9.95 -27.08 3.73
CA ALA A 604 9.54 -26.97 5.15
C ALA A 604 10.65 -27.35 6.14
N VAL A 605 11.58 -28.22 5.73
CA VAL A 605 12.75 -28.64 6.52
C VAL A 605 13.87 -27.59 6.57
N GLY A 606 13.78 -26.51 5.80
CA GLY A 606 14.75 -25.42 5.74
C GLY A 606 15.47 -25.27 4.40
N ALA A 607 16.18 -24.14 4.24
CA ALA A 607 17.09 -23.92 3.12
C ALA A 607 18.38 -24.70 3.34
N THR A 608 18.85 -25.39 2.31
CA THR A 608 20.10 -26.16 2.40
C THR A 608 21.27 -25.28 2.00
N VAL A 609 22.10 -24.91 2.97
CA VAL A 609 23.40 -24.26 2.77
C VAL A 609 24.44 -25.33 2.49
N ARG A 610 25.17 -25.17 1.38
CA ARG A 610 26.17 -26.11 0.91
C ARG A 610 27.57 -25.51 1.03
N LEU A 611 28.40 -26.20 1.81
CA LEU A 611 29.85 -26.07 1.77
C LEU A 611 30.39 -27.11 0.79
N ALA A 612 30.88 -26.66 -0.37
CA ALA A 612 31.35 -27.56 -1.42
C ALA A 612 32.55 -28.40 -0.96
N ALA A 613 32.74 -29.59 -1.55
CA ALA A 613 33.88 -30.47 -1.29
C ALA A 613 35.25 -29.76 -1.43
N ALA A 614 35.31 -28.70 -2.24
CA ALA A 614 36.47 -27.82 -2.41
C ALA A 614 36.94 -27.13 -1.12
N TYR A 615 36.08 -27.04 -0.09
CA TYR A 615 36.49 -26.62 1.25
C TYR A 615 37.50 -27.58 1.91
N GLY A 616 37.66 -28.81 1.37
CA GLY A 616 38.65 -29.78 1.83
C GLY A 616 38.45 -30.19 3.29
N LEU A 617 37.19 -30.25 3.74
CA LEU A 617 36.81 -30.59 5.11
C LEU A 617 37.25 -32.03 5.45
N ARG A 618 37.91 -32.20 6.60
CA ARG A 618 38.41 -33.49 7.11
C ARG A 618 37.62 -33.91 8.34
N VAL A 619 37.60 -35.21 8.61
CA VAL A 619 36.98 -35.77 9.83
C VAL A 619 37.52 -35.03 11.05
N GLY A 620 36.63 -34.50 11.88
CA GLY A 620 37.00 -33.76 13.09
C GLY A 620 37.13 -32.25 12.91
N ASP A 621 37.10 -31.71 11.69
CA ASP A 621 36.94 -30.26 11.46
C ASP A 621 35.54 -29.81 11.93
N SER A 622 35.45 -28.56 12.36
CA SER A 622 34.21 -27.96 12.88
C SER A 622 34.05 -26.53 12.41
N GLY A 623 32.89 -25.93 12.58
CA GLY A 623 32.66 -24.57 12.14
C GLY A 623 31.26 -24.06 12.43
N GLU A 624 30.97 -22.88 11.89
CA GLU A 624 29.64 -22.26 11.96
C GLU A 624 29.29 -21.58 10.64
N ILE A 625 28.05 -21.78 10.19
CA ILE A 625 27.41 -20.94 9.16
C ILE A 625 26.80 -19.74 9.86
N ARG A 626 27.02 -18.55 9.30
CA ARG A 626 26.39 -17.31 9.77
C ARG A 626 25.46 -16.81 8.67
N TRP A 627 24.15 -16.94 8.91
CA TRP A 627 23.09 -16.34 8.12
C TRP A 627 22.63 -15.08 8.86
N ILE A 628 23.00 -13.91 8.39
CA ILE A 628 22.73 -12.64 9.05
C ILE A 628 21.67 -11.89 8.25
N GLY A 629 20.53 -11.65 8.89
CA GLY A 629 19.38 -10.95 8.33
C GLY A 629 18.77 -10.02 9.37
N VAL A 630 17.44 -9.97 9.46
CA VAL A 630 16.74 -9.21 10.50
C VAL A 630 17.19 -9.66 11.89
N ALA A 631 17.48 -8.71 12.78
CA ALA A 631 17.87 -8.98 14.15
C ALA A 631 16.82 -9.86 14.87
N GLY A 632 17.28 -10.88 15.60
CA GLY A 632 16.41 -11.90 16.19
C GLY A 632 16.06 -12.99 15.18
N GLY A 633 14.77 -13.18 14.88
CA GLY A 633 14.24 -14.34 14.14
C GLY A 633 14.70 -14.49 12.68
N GLY A 634 15.33 -13.48 12.09
CA GLY A 634 15.89 -13.52 10.73
C GLY A 634 17.39 -13.82 10.67
N THR A 635 18.04 -14.05 11.81
CA THR A 635 19.46 -14.36 11.90
C THR A 635 19.67 -15.74 12.51
N ALA A 636 20.56 -16.55 11.92
CA ALA A 636 20.91 -17.87 12.42
C ALA A 636 22.42 -18.11 12.36
N ILE A 637 22.97 -18.64 13.45
CA ILE A 637 24.34 -19.17 13.49
C ILE A 637 24.23 -20.68 13.68
N VAL A 638 24.58 -21.45 12.65
CA VAL A 638 24.38 -22.90 12.63
C VAL A 638 25.74 -23.60 12.73
N PRO A 639 26.07 -24.22 13.87
CA PRO A 639 27.34 -24.94 14.02
C PRO A 639 27.31 -26.25 13.23
N PHE A 640 28.48 -26.70 12.77
CA PHE A 640 28.64 -28.00 12.14
C PHE A 640 29.93 -28.70 12.57
N ARG A 641 29.94 -30.03 12.41
CA ARG A 641 31.12 -30.88 12.56
C ARG A 641 31.15 -31.89 11.42
N VAL A 642 32.35 -32.26 11.00
CA VAL A 642 32.59 -33.18 9.88
C VAL A 642 32.79 -34.59 10.43
N GLU A 643 31.87 -35.50 10.09
CA GLU A 643 31.89 -36.90 10.52
C GLU A 643 32.67 -37.80 9.53
N SER A 644 32.97 -39.03 9.94
CA SER A 644 33.83 -39.96 9.19
C SER A 644 33.34 -40.29 7.76
N GLY A 645 32.03 -40.19 7.51
CA GLY A 645 31.43 -40.41 6.18
C GLY A 645 31.33 -39.18 5.28
N GLU A 646 31.70 -37.99 5.77
CA GLU A 646 31.46 -36.70 5.11
C GLU A 646 32.76 -36.01 4.66
N ALA A 647 33.91 -36.54 5.07
CA ALA A 647 35.20 -35.94 4.73
C ALA A 647 35.47 -35.95 3.21
N GLY A 648 35.89 -34.80 2.69
CA GLY A 648 36.17 -34.60 1.27
C GLY A 648 34.94 -34.57 0.36
N ARG A 649 33.72 -34.45 0.91
CA ARG A 649 32.46 -34.30 0.16
C ARG A 649 31.77 -32.97 0.50
N ASP A 650 30.73 -32.62 -0.25
CA ASP A 650 29.87 -31.49 0.08
C ASP A 650 29.26 -31.68 1.47
N LYS A 651 29.36 -30.65 2.32
CA LYS A 651 28.69 -30.62 3.62
C LYS A 651 27.41 -29.78 3.48
N LEU A 652 26.27 -30.43 3.70
CA LEU A 652 24.95 -29.83 3.65
C LEU A 652 24.51 -29.45 5.06
N ILE A 653 24.05 -28.21 5.23
CA ILE A 653 23.68 -27.62 6.51
C ILE A 653 22.32 -26.97 6.33
N SER A 654 21.31 -27.38 7.10
CA SER A 654 19.97 -26.82 6.98
C SER A 654 19.83 -25.56 7.84
N VAL A 655 19.36 -24.46 7.22
CA VAL A 655 18.91 -23.25 7.90
C VAL A 655 17.37 -23.29 7.96
N PRO A 656 16.73 -23.17 9.14
CA PRO A 656 15.29 -23.31 9.27
C PRO A 656 14.51 -22.39 8.32
N GLN A 657 13.41 -22.91 7.75
CA GLN A 657 12.56 -22.15 6.82
C GLN A 657 12.05 -20.85 7.47
N SER A 658 11.76 -20.88 8.78
CA SER A 658 11.35 -19.71 9.55
C SER A 658 12.35 -18.55 9.50
N VAL A 659 13.66 -18.85 9.49
CA VAL A 659 14.74 -17.84 9.40
C VAL A 659 14.78 -17.23 8.00
N VAL A 660 14.62 -18.05 6.95
CA VAL A 660 14.59 -17.55 5.56
C VAL A 660 13.35 -16.67 5.33
N LEU A 661 12.19 -17.11 5.81
CA LEU A 661 10.93 -16.38 5.67
C LEU A 661 10.93 -15.03 6.41
N ALA A 662 11.64 -14.92 7.53
CA ALA A 662 11.77 -13.68 8.28
C ALA A 662 12.53 -12.57 7.52
N ASN A 663 13.21 -12.92 6.43
CA ASN A 663 14.00 -11.98 5.62
C ASN A 663 13.37 -11.61 4.27
N VAL A 664 12.15 -12.09 3.96
CA VAL A 664 11.54 -11.77 2.66
C VAL A 664 11.39 -10.26 2.46
N GLY A 665 11.81 -9.78 1.29
CA GLY A 665 11.88 -8.36 0.93
C GLY A 665 13.15 -7.68 1.39
N ARG A 666 14.13 -8.41 1.92
CA ARG A 666 15.40 -7.89 2.45
C ARG A 666 16.59 -8.69 1.95
N GLU A 667 17.76 -8.07 2.04
CA GLU A 667 19.03 -8.74 1.84
C GLU A 667 19.45 -9.52 3.09
N ILE A 668 20.08 -10.67 2.89
CA ILE A 668 20.79 -11.41 3.93
C ILE A 668 22.25 -11.54 3.54
N SER A 669 23.13 -11.62 4.53
CA SER A 669 24.51 -12.02 4.32
C SER A 669 24.76 -13.44 4.84
N LEU A 670 25.52 -14.22 4.09
CA LEU A 670 25.83 -15.61 4.36
C LEU A 670 27.34 -15.84 4.31
N ASP A 671 27.91 -16.30 5.40
CA ASP A 671 29.31 -16.69 5.47
C ASP A 671 29.52 -17.90 6.38
N CYS A 672 30.74 -18.41 6.44
CA CYS A 672 31.10 -19.45 7.38
C CYS A 672 32.50 -19.30 7.95
N THR A 673 32.69 -19.97 9.09
CA THR A 673 33.98 -20.14 9.74
C THR A 673 34.29 -21.62 9.89
N VAL A 674 35.50 -22.03 9.52
CA VAL A 674 36.01 -23.41 9.66
C VAL A 674 37.18 -23.42 10.65
N VAL A 675 37.10 -24.26 11.66
CA VAL A 675 38.15 -24.56 12.64
C VAL A 675 38.69 -25.95 12.35
N ARG A 676 39.98 -26.03 12.01
CA ARG A 676 40.64 -27.29 11.68
C ARG A 676 41.02 -28.06 12.95
N GLN A 677 40.91 -29.39 12.91
CA GLN A 677 41.31 -30.24 14.04
C GLN A 677 42.80 -30.07 14.42
N ALA A 678 43.65 -29.76 13.44
CA ALA A 678 45.09 -29.53 13.63
C ALA A 678 45.43 -28.13 14.19
N GLY A 679 44.43 -27.28 14.45
CA GLY A 679 44.60 -25.88 14.83
C GLY A 679 44.56 -24.93 13.62
N GLY A 680 44.02 -23.73 13.84
CA GLY A 680 43.81 -22.72 12.80
C GLY A 680 42.33 -22.47 12.50
N ARG A 681 41.97 -21.19 12.35
CA ARG A 681 40.61 -20.74 12.02
C ARG A 681 40.66 -20.09 10.64
N GLN A 682 39.74 -20.49 9.78
CA GLN A 682 39.60 -20.03 8.41
C GLN A 682 38.20 -19.46 8.21
N TYR A 683 38.08 -18.45 7.34
CA TYR A 683 36.81 -17.78 7.05
C TYR A 683 36.50 -17.94 5.56
N SER A 684 35.23 -18.05 5.21
CA SER A 684 34.79 -17.88 3.83
C SER A 684 34.58 -16.40 3.51
N ARG A 685 34.42 -16.11 2.21
CA ARG A 685 33.80 -14.86 1.77
C ARG A 685 32.34 -14.80 2.22
N VAL A 686 31.80 -13.59 2.25
CA VAL A 686 30.38 -13.33 2.48
C VAL A 686 29.66 -13.34 1.13
N ALA A 687 28.61 -14.14 0.99
CA ALA A 687 27.61 -13.99 -0.06
C ALA A 687 26.47 -13.11 0.45
N VAL A 688 25.90 -12.29 -0.41
CA VAL A 688 24.68 -11.54 -0.12
C VAL A 688 23.58 -12.11 -1.00
N TYR A 689 22.40 -12.33 -0.42
CA TYR A 689 21.23 -12.78 -1.16
C TYR A 689 20.03 -11.86 -0.97
N ASP A 690 19.37 -11.52 -2.06
CA ASP A 690 18.02 -10.97 -2.09
C ASP A 690 17.02 -12.09 -1.75
N VAL A 691 16.35 -11.98 -0.60
CA VAL A 691 15.29 -12.93 -0.26
C VAL A 691 13.98 -12.39 -0.83
N ARG A 692 13.56 -12.95 -1.95
CA ARG A 692 12.28 -12.63 -2.59
C ARG A 692 11.28 -13.72 -2.30
N ALA A 693 10.01 -13.42 -2.51
CA ALA A 693 9.00 -14.46 -2.54
C ALA A 693 8.05 -14.20 -3.69
N THR A 694 7.83 -15.23 -4.51
CA THR A 694 6.72 -15.24 -5.46
C THR A 694 5.41 -15.18 -4.68
N LEU A 695 4.59 -14.16 -4.91
CA LEU A 695 3.27 -14.08 -4.30
C LEU A 695 2.33 -15.12 -4.89
N GLY A 696 1.28 -15.42 -4.13
CA GLY A 696 0.13 -16.13 -4.68
C GLY A 696 -0.47 -15.39 -5.88
N THR A 697 -1.28 -16.11 -6.64
CA THR A 697 -2.20 -15.56 -7.64
C THR A 697 -3.59 -16.11 -7.34
N GLY A 698 -4.62 -15.52 -7.95
CA GLY A 698 -6.01 -15.91 -7.80
C GLY A 698 -6.82 -14.86 -7.04
N ARG A 699 -7.83 -15.32 -6.30
CA ARG A 699 -8.73 -14.42 -5.56
C ARG A 699 -8.39 -14.49 -4.07
N LEU A 700 -8.04 -13.36 -3.47
CA LEU A 700 -7.54 -13.32 -2.10
C LEU A 700 -8.68 -13.43 -1.08
N LEU A 701 -8.50 -14.34 -0.11
CA LEU A 701 -9.40 -14.57 1.00
C LEU A 701 -8.60 -14.50 2.31
N VAL A 702 -8.88 -13.50 3.15
CA VAL A 702 -8.24 -13.39 4.47
C VAL A 702 -9.20 -13.84 5.56
N MET A 703 -8.69 -14.62 6.52
CA MET A 703 -9.43 -15.18 7.65
C MET A 703 -8.63 -15.08 8.96
N GLY A 704 -9.34 -14.99 10.08
CA GLY A 704 -8.81 -14.89 11.44
C GLY A 704 -9.26 -13.61 12.14
N ALA A 705 -9.49 -13.67 13.45
CA ALA A 705 -9.89 -12.49 14.20
C ALA A 705 -8.70 -11.59 14.53
N ARG A 706 -8.92 -10.29 14.32
CA ARG A 706 -8.02 -9.23 14.79
C ARG A 706 -8.34 -8.92 16.24
N SER A 707 -7.36 -9.07 17.14
CA SER A 707 -7.56 -8.88 18.57
C SER A 707 -6.28 -8.41 19.24
N ARG A 708 -6.42 -7.48 20.20
CA ARG A 708 -5.31 -6.98 21.02
C ARG A 708 -4.69 -8.02 21.95
N GLY A 709 -5.31 -9.19 22.15
CA GLY A 709 -4.74 -10.31 22.92
C GLY A 709 -4.35 -10.02 24.38
N ASN A 710 -4.62 -8.82 24.91
CA ASN A 710 -3.94 -8.27 26.10
C ASN A 710 -4.87 -7.92 27.27
N TYR A 711 -6.07 -8.49 27.34
CA TYR A 711 -6.85 -8.48 28.58
C TYR A 711 -7.21 -9.92 28.94
N HIS A 712 -6.85 -10.30 30.16
CA HIS A 712 -7.13 -11.58 30.83
C HIS A 712 -7.82 -12.67 29.98
N MET A 713 -7.02 -13.56 29.37
CA MET A 713 -7.20 -14.98 28.92
C MET A 713 -8.54 -15.56 28.44
N TYR A 714 -9.66 -14.88 28.57
CA TYR A 714 -10.98 -15.43 28.37
C TYR A 714 -11.74 -14.60 27.33
N GLY A 715 -11.34 -14.81 26.09
CA GLY A 715 -11.91 -14.14 24.93
C GLY A 715 -10.91 -13.76 23.83
N GLY A 716 -9.65 -14.19 23.96
CA GLY A 716 -8.62 -13.99 22.96
C GLY A 716 -8.62 -15.13 21.93
N GLY A 717 -8.68 -14.77 20.65
CA GLY A 717 -8.28 -15.67 19.56
C GLY A 717 -6.76 -15.64 19.36
N THR A 718 -6.23 -16.58 18.58
CA THR A 718 -4.88 -16.43 18.04
C THR A 718 -4.79 -15.10 17.31
N ALA A 719 -3.78 -14.28 17.62
CA ALA A 719 -3.46 -13.06 16.86
C ALA A 719 -2.85 -13.40 15.49
N TRP A 720 -3.29 -14.50 14.86
CA TRP A 720 -2.77 -15.03 13.63
C TRP A 720 -3.86 -15.02 12.57
N LEU A 721 -3.56 -14.35 11.46
CA LEU A 721 -4.40 -14.30 10.25
C LEU A 721 -3.83 -15.26 9.21
N THR A 722 -4.69 -15.72 8.30
CA THR A 722 -4.33 -16.63 7.21
C THR A 722 -4.87 -16.07 5.90
N ALA A 723 -4.02 -15.97 4.89
CA ALA A 723 -4.38 -15.68 3.51
C ALA A 723 -4.58 -16.99 2.76
N LEU A 724 -5.69 -17.09 2.04
CA LEU A 724 -6.13 -18.25 1.28
C LEU A 724 -6.49 -17.80 -0.14
N ASP A 725 -6.40 -18.71 -1.10
CA ASP A 725 -7.12 -18.53 -2.37
C ASP A 725 -8.60 -18.85 -2.15
N ALA A 726 -9.48 -17.93 -2.54
CA ALA A 726 -10.91 -18.01 -2.29
C ALA A 726 -11.59 -19.20 -2.97
N THR A 727 -10.98 -19.72 -4.03
CA THR A 727 -11.52 -20.82 -4.85
C THR A 727 -11.09 -22.17 -4.30
N THR A 728 -9.79 -22.36 -4.10
CA THR A 728 -9.18 -23.63 -3.66
C THR A 728 -9.18 -23.81 -2.14
N ARG A 729 -9.35 -22.70 -1.39
CA ARG A 729 -9.24 -22.63 0.07
C ARG A 729 -7.88 -23.09 0.61
N GLN A 730 -6.86 -23.10 -0.24
CA GLN A 730 -5.49 -23.39 0.16
C GLN A 730 -4.79 -22.10 0.60
N PRO A 731 -3.86 -22.18 1.58
CA PRO A 731 -3.04 -21.04 1.95
C PRO A 731 -2.25 -20.49 0.77
N VAL A 732 -2.32 -19.18 0.57
CA VAL A 732 -1.54 -18.46 -0.44
C VAL A 732 -0.64 -17.45 0.22
N ARG A 733 0.58 -17.32 -0.31
CA ARG A 733 1.51 -16.32 0.20
C ARG A 733 1.05 -14.93 -0.22
N ALA A 734 0.83 -14.07 0.76
CA ALA A 734 0.49 -12.67 0.57
C ALA A 734 1.53 -11.75 1.20
N TRP A 735 1.58 -10.51 0.76
CA TRP A 735 2.19 -9.41 1.49
C TRP A 735 1.20 -8.84 2.50
N TRP A 736 1.71 -8.45 3.66
CA TRP A 736 0.97 -7.87 4.78
C TRP A 736 1.63 -6.57 5.18
N ARG A 737 0.83 -5.52 5.36
CA ARG A 737 1.32 -4.19 5.77
C ARG A 737 0.25 -3.42 6.54
N TYR A 738 0.59 -2.85 7.69
CA TYR A 738 -0.30 -1.92 8.37
C TYR A 738 -0.31 -0.57 7.66
N SER A 739 -1.45 0.12 7.72
CA SER A 739 -1.54 1.50 7.24
C SER A 739 -0.56 2.39 8.03
N GLY A 740 0.21 3.21 7.30
CA GLY A 740 1.20 4.13 7.86
C GLY A 740 2.58 3.53 8.15
N GLU A 741 2.83 2.26 7.85
CA GLU A 741 4.14 1.63 8.04
C GLU A 741 4.87 1.42 6.71
N GLU A 742 6.19 1.61 6.71
CA GLU A 742 7.06 1.29 5.58
C GLU A 742 7.43 -0.20 5.53
N GLY A 743 7.58 -0.72 4.32
CA GLY A 743 7.91 -2.12 4.08
C GLY A 743 6.70 -3.06 4.10
N GLU A 744 6.94 -4.30 3.69
CA GLU A 744 5.92 -5.35 3.63
C GLU A 744 6.50 -6.62 4.28
N VAL A 745 5.65 -7.44 4.89
CA VAL A 745 6.03 -8.77 5.41
C VAL A 745 5.31 -9.82 4.59
N SER A 746 6.01 -10.85 4.09
CA SER A 746 5.37 -11.90 3.27
C SER A 746 5.07 -13.16 4.08
N GLY A 747 3.97 -13.83 3.75
CA GLY A 747 3.65 -15.14 4.28
C GLY A 747 2.23 -15.55 3.93
N ALA A 748 1.90 -16.84 4.04
CA ALA A 748 0.49 -17.25 4.00
C ALA A 748 -0.24 -16.94 5.30
N THR A 749 0.51 -16.54 6.33
CA THR A 749 0.05 -16.37 7.69
C THR A 749 0.74 -15.18 8.31
N PHE A 750 0.02 -14.40 9.11
CA PHE A 750 0.54 -13.16 9.66
C PHE A 750 0.15 -13.01 11.13
N ARG A 751 1.11 -12.63 11.99
CA ARG A 751 0.84 -12.32 13.40
C ARG A 751 0.44 -10.86 13.52
N ASP A 752 -0.84 -10.62 13.78
CA ASP A 752 -1.42 -9.30 14.01
C ASP A 752 -0.98 -8.75 15.38
N THR A 753 -0.04 -7.81 15.35
CA THR A 753 0.51 -7.08 16.48
C THR A 753 -0.10 -5.68 16.63
N ARG A 754 -0.73 -5.16 15.57
CA ARG A 754 -1.38 -3.83 15.54
C ARG A 754 -2.84 -3.95 15.06
N PRO A 755 -3.71 -4.65 15.81
CA PRO A 755 -5.13 -4.78 15.47
C PRO A 755 -5.90 -3.46 15.50
N ASP A 756 -5.26 -2.38 15.96
CA ASP A 756 -5.71 -0.99 15.92
C ASP A 756 -5.56 -0.32 14.55
N ARG A 757 -4.69 -0.82 13.66
CA ARG A 757 -4.46 -0.20 12.34
C ARG A 757 -5.18 -0.98 11.25
N LEU A 758 -5.55 -0.31 10.15
CA LEU A 758 -5.96 -1.00 8.92
C LEU A 758 -4.82 -1.92 8.45
N LEU A 759 -5.16 -3.10 7.94
CA LEU A 759 -4.20 -4.07 7.45
C LEU A 759 -4.42 -4.31 5.96
N HIS A 760 -3.43 -3.94 5.15
CA HIS A 760 -3.40 -4.18 3.71
C HIS A 760 -2.80 -5.56 3.45
N VAL A 761 -3.48 -6.35 2.64
CA VAL A 761 -3.06 -7.70 2.26
C VAL A 761 -3.15 -7.82 0.75
N ARG A 762 -2.06 -8.21 0.08
CA ARG A 762 -2.04 -8.34 -1.38
C ARG A 762 -1.31 -9.58 -1.85
N ILE A 763 -1.79 -10.12 -2.96
CA ILE A 763 -1.11 -11.12 -3.79
C ILE A 763 -0.75 -10.47 -5.13
N SER A 764 -0.28 -11.23 -6.13
CA SER A 764 0.19 -10.61 -7.39
C SER A 764 -0.89 -9.89 -8.20
N ASP A 765 -2.14 -10.35 -8.10
CA ASP A 765 -3.26 -9.99 -8.96
C ASP A 765 -4.51 -9.54 -8.17
N ASP A 766 -4.48 -9.58 -6.84
CA ASP A 766 -5.60 -9.18 -5.98
C ASP A 766 -5.11 -8.56 -4.66
N GLN A 767 -5.95 -7.71 -4.05
CA GLN A 767 -5.67 -7.06 -2.78
C GLN A 767 -6.94 -6.80 -1.97
N VAL A 768 -6.83 -6.93 -0.65
CA VAL A 768 -7.89 -6.60 0.30
C VAL A 768 -7.34 -5.73 1.43
N THR A 769 -8.20 -4.92 2.04
CA THR A 769 -7.87 -4.18 3.26
C THR A 769 -8.79 -4.67 4.37
N ILE A 770 -8.23 -5.04 5.52
CA ILE A 770 -8.97 -5.58 6.66
C ILE A 770 -9.16 -4.49 7.71
N ASN A 771 -10.39 -4.36 8.23
CA ASN A 771 -10.74 -3.39 9.25
C ASN A 771 -9.94 -3.61 10.55
N PRO A 772 -9.69 -2.58 11.38
CA PRO A 772 -9.23 -2.75 12.75
C PRO A 772 -10.19 -3.64 13.57
N GLN A 773 -9.76 -4.06 14.76
CA GLN A 773 -10.60 -4.83 15.68
C GLN A 773 -11.96 -4.13 15.89
N ASN A 774 -13.01 -4.81 15.46
CA ASN A 774 -14.40 -4.33 15.49
C ASN A 774 -15.25 -5.07 16.53
N LEU A 775 -14.75 -6.15 17.13
CA LEU A 775 -15.48 -6.96 18.10
C LEU A 775 -14.55 -7.44 19.22
N CYS A 776 -15.02 -7.38 20.45
CA CYS A 776 -14.28 -7.85 21.61
C CYS A 776 -15.23 -8.42 22.68
N GLY A 777 -14.82 -9.51 23.32
CA GLY A 777 -15.56 -10.14 24.42
C GLY A 777 -14.88 -9.91 25.76
N ASN A 778 -15.59 -10.10 26.86
CA ASN A 778 -15.03 -9.95 28.21
C ASN A 778 -15.43 -11.06 29.20
N GLY A 779 -15.19 -10.80 30.48
CA GLY A 779 -15.63 -11.63 31.60
C GLY A 779 -14.46 -12.24 32.38
N ASN A 780 -14.76 -12.67 33.61
CA ASN A 780 -13.85 -13.48 34.42
C ASN A 780 -14.48 -14.85 34.66
N PHE A 781 -13.71 -15.91 34.45
CA PHE A 781 -14.16 -17.26 34.74
C PHE A 781 -13.71 -17.68 36.14
N VAL A 782 -14.67 -17.98 37.02
CA VAL A 782 -14.42 -18.57 38.34
C VAL A 782 -15.03 -19.96 38.35
N SER A 783 -14.19 -20.98 38.54
CA SER A 783 -14.63 -22.37 38.62
C SER A 783 -15.65 -22.56 39.75
N GLY A 784 -16.78 -23.23 39.47
CA GLY A 784 -17.83 -23.52 40.45
C GLY A 784 -18.83 -22.40 40.74
N HIS A 785 -18.74 -21.23 40.10
CA HIS A 785 -19.73 -20.15 40.24
C HIS A 785 -20.81 -20.21 39.13
N VAL A 786 -22.08 -20.31 39.54
CA VAL A 786 -23.25 -20.44 38.64
C VAL A 786 -23.58 -19.14 37.88
N SER A 787 -23.22 -17.99 38.44
CA SER A 787 -23.54 -16.66 37.90
C SER A 787 -22.41 -16.05 37.06
N ASN A 788 -21.47 -16.84 36.55
CA ASN A 788 -20.40 -16.28 35.73
C ASN A 788 -20.97 -15.56 34.49
N TYR A 789 -20.74 -14.24 34.44
CA TYR A 789 -21.30 -13.33 33.45
C TYR A 789 -20.21 -12.89 32.48
N ALA A 790 -20.62 -12.65 31.23
CA ALA A 790 -19.79 -12.10 30.17
C ALA A 790 -20.64 -11.22 29.26
N ALA A 791 -19.99 -10.46 28.40
CA ALA A 791 -20.62 -9.67 27.38
C ALA A 791 -19.72 -9.58 26.15
N PHE A 792 -20.28 -9.04 25.08
CA PHE A 792 -19.55 -8.60 23.90
C PHE A 792 -19.83 -7.12 23.65
N ALA A 793 -18.84 -6.47 23.05
CA ALA A 793 -18.95 -5.15 22.48
C ALA A 793 -18.48 -5.19 21.04
N ALA A 794 -19.14 -4.40 20.19
CA ALA A 794 -18.79 -4.25 18.81
C ALA A 794 -18.85 -2.79 18.38
N ARG A 795 -18.09 -2.49 17.33
CA ARG A 795 -17.97 -1.17 16.72
C ARG A 795 -18.38 -1.29 15.27
N THR A 796 -19.37 -0.50 14.87
CA THR A 796 -19.84 -0.41 13.48
C THR A 796 -18.84 0.34 12.62
N GLU A 797 -19.01 0.26 11.30
CA GLU A 797 -18.17 0.99 10.34
C GLU A 797 -18.26 2.50 10.46
N ARG A 798 -19.31 3.00 11.10
CA ARG A 798 -19.51 4.43 11.42
C ARG A 798 -19.06 4.77 12.84
N GLY A 799 -18.33 3.89 13.52
CA GLY A 799 -17.85 4.16 14.88
C GLY A 799 -18.92 4.11 15.97
N ALA A 800 -20.15 3.69 15.66
CA ALA A 800 -21.18 3.45 16.67
C ALA A 800 -20.91 2.17 17.46
N LEU A 801 -21.23 2.20 18.75
CA LEU A 801 -21.03 1.10 19.67
C LEU A 801 -22.30 0.24 19.78
N VAL A 802 -22.12 -1.06 19.90
CA VAL A 802 -23.20 -2.02 20.19
C VAL A 802 -22.68 -2.99 21.24
N ALA A 803 -23.49 -3.29 22.26
CA ALA A 803 -23.13 -4.24 23.30
C ALA A 803 -24.29 -5.19 23.61
N TRP A 804 -23.97 -6.44 23.93
CA TRP A 804 -24.96 -7.46 24.31
C TRP A 804 -24.38 -8.47 25.31
N GLY A 805 -25.26 -9.21 25.97
CA GLY A 805 -24.93 -10.15 27.04
C GLY A 805 -25.28 -9.57 28.41
N SER A 806 -24.46 -9.83 29.42
CA SER A 806 -24.82 -9.47 30.79
C SER A 806 -24.63 -7.97 31.06
N PRO A 807 -25.65 -7.24 31.53
CA PRO A 807 -25.53 -5.84 31.94
C PRO A 807 -24.44 -5.61 33.00
N ALA A 808 -24.26 -6.56 33.93
CA ALA A 808 -23.23 -6.52 34.97
C ALA A 808 -21.78 -6.56 34.42
N ARG A 809 -21.63 -6.78 33.11
CA ARG A 809 -20.36 -6.82 32.38
C ARG A 809 -20.32 -5.82 31.22
N GLY A 810 -21.26 -4.87 31.16
CA GLY A 810 -21.37 -3.94 30.03
C GLY A 810 -22.03 -4.54 28.79
N GLY A 811 -22.89 -5.56 28.96
CA GLY A 811 -23.73 -6.10 27.89
C GLY A 811 -24.88 -5.18 27.46
N ASN A 812 -24.91 -3.96 27.97
CA ASN A 812 -25.64 -2.83 27.42
C ASN A 812 -24.78 -1.57 27.60
N LEU A 813 -25.00 -0.55 26.77
CA LEU A 813 -24.24 0.71 26.86
C LEU A 813 -24.71 1.55 28.06
N GLY A 814 -25.95 1.36 28.52
CA GLY A 814 -26.56 2.18 29.57
C GLY A 814 -26.92 3.58 29.08
N ASP A 815 -27.78 4.27 29.84
CA ASP A 815 -28.35 5.57 29.42
C ASP A 815 -27.36 6.74 29.54
N SER A 816 -26.22 6.52 30.22
CA SER A 816 -25.23 7.56 30.51
C SER A 816 -24.12 7.67 29.46
N LEU A 817 -24.03 6.74 28.50
CA LEU A 817 -23.07 6.90 27.41
C LEU A 817 -23.63 7.83 26.33
N PRO A 818 -22.82 8.77 25.82
CA PRO A 818 -23.21 9.55 24.66
C PRO A 818 -23.43 8.64 23.46
N ASP A 819 -24.33 9.05 22.57
CA ASP A 819 -24.42 8.42 21.26
C ASP A 819 -23.13 8.75 20.50
N LEU A 820 -22.34 7.72 20.21
CA LEU A 820 -21.01 7.84 19.62
C LEU A 820 -21.06 7.42 18.17
N SER A 821 -20.41 8.18 17.30
CA SER A 821 -20.23 7.84 15.88
C SER A 821 -18.77 8.01 15.44
N ASP A 822 -17.85 7.97 16.39
CA ASP A 822 -16.43 8.25 16.15
C ASP A 822 -15.50 7.34 16.97
N ALA A 823 -16.03 6.27 17.57
CA ALA A 823 -15.17 5.27 18.18
C ALA A 823 -14.28 4.65 17.11
N ILE A 824 -13.00 4.46 17.44
CA ILE A 824 -11.98 3.89 16.55
C ILE A 824 -11.41 2.57 17.09
N SER A 825 -11.36 2.38 18.42
CA SER A 825 -10.92 1.11 19.02
C SER A 825 -11.74 0.67 20.22
N LEU A 826 -11.79 -0.64 20.45
CA LEU A 826 -12.39 -1.27 21.62
C LEU A 826 -11.34 -1.95 22.50
N SER A 827 -11.53 -1.84 23.81
CA SER A 827 -10.78 -2.56 24.83
C SER A 827 -11.74 -3.13 25.87
N ALA A 828 -11.34 -4.21 26.54
CA ALA A 828 -12.12 -4.81 27.60
C ALA A 828 -11.28 -5.07 28.84
N CYS A 829 -11.94 -5.11 29.99
CA CYS A 829 -11.46 -5.72 31.23
C CYS A 829 -12.50 -6.77 31.65
N GLY A 830 -12.27 -7.52 32.72
CA GLY A 830 -13.21 -8.56 33.14
C GLY A 830 -14.65 -8.10 33.42
N TYR A 831 -14.91 -6.82 33.67
CA TYR A 831 -16.22 -6.29 34.10
C TYR A 831 -16.77 -5.12 33.25
N ALA A 832 -15.98 -4.61 32.31
CA ALA A 832 -16.29 -3.38 31.60
C ALA A 832 -15.62 -3.37 30.21
N PHE A 833 -16.06 -2.43 29.40
CA PHE A 833 -15.46 -2.10 28.11
C PHE A 833 -15.04 -0.63 28.10
N ALA A 834 -14.10 -0.32 27.23
CA ALA A 834 -13.68 1.05 26.94
C ALA A 834 -13.56 1.24 25.42
N ALA A 835 -13.98 2.40 24.94
CA ALA A 835 -13.82 2.79 23.54
C ALA A 835 -13.01 4.07 23.45
N ARG A 836 -12.06 4.08 22.51
CA ARG A 836 -11.28 5.28 22.16
C ARG A 836 -11.95 5.97 20.99
N GLN A 837 -12.05 7.29 21.06
CA GLN A 837 -12.61 8.13 20.02
C GLN A 837 -11.53 8.70 19.10
N ALA A 838 -11.92 9.12 17.88
CA ALA A 838 -11.03 9.80 16.94
C ALA A 838 -10.47 11.13 17.47
N THR A 839 -11.07 11.70 18.52
CA THR A 839 -10.54 12.88 19.21
C THR A 839 -9.43 12.57 20.22
N GLY A 840 -9.07 11.29 20.40
CA GLY A 840 -8.15 10.83 21.45
C GLY A 840 -8.79 10.79 22.84
N ALA A 841 -10.10 11.01 22.96
CA ALA A 841 -10.87 10.79 24.18
C ALA A 841 -11.15 9.29 24.42
N VAL A 842 -11.53 8.95 25.65
CA VAL A 842 -11.95 7.60 26.03
C VAL A 842 -13.28 7.64 26.77
N VAL A 843 -14.15 6.70 26.42
CA VAL A 843 -15.36 6.38 27.20
C VAL A 843 -15.26 4.95 27.72
N ALA A 844 -15.93 4.66 28.83
CA ALA A 844 -16.01 3.31 29.38
C ALA A 844 -17.42 3.02 29.93
N TRP A 845 -17.79 1.75 29.93
CA TRP A 845 -19.11 1.28 30.37
C TRP A 845 -19.06 -0.12 30.96
N GLY A 846 -20.11 -0.48 31.71
CA GLY A 846 -20.17 -1.70 32.52
C GLY A 846 -20.12 -1.35 34.00
N LEU A 847 -19.49 -2.19 34.82
CA LEU A 847 -19.51 -2.00 36.26
C LEU A 847 -18.62 -0.80 36.68
N SER A 848 -19.23 0.27 37.18
CA SER A 848 -18.53 1.55 37.46
C SER A 848 -17.33 1.41 38.41
N GLY A 849 -17.43 0.59 39.46
CA GLY A 849 -16.32 0.33 40.40
C GLY A 849 -15.16 -0.48 39.81
N ASN A 850 -15.35 -1.04 38.62
CA ASN A 850 -14.43 -1.96 37.95
C ASN A 850 -14.22 -1.54 36.48
N GLY A 851 -13.87 -0.26 36.30
CA GLY A 851 -13.45 0.31 35.02
C GLY A 851 -14.59 0.80 34.13
N GLY A 852 -15.85 0.56 34.48
CA GLY A 852 -17.02 0.97 33.69
C GLY A 852 -17.38 2.46 33.76
N ALA A 853 -16.57 3.28 34.42
CA ALA A 853 -16.74 4.74 34.45
C ALA A 853 -15.36 5.41 34.44
N VAL A 854 -15.17 6.37 33.54
CA VAL A 854 -13.95 7.20 33.47
C VAL A 854 -14.19 8.46 34.30
N SER A 855 -13.35 8.71 35.31
CA SER A 855 -13.43 9.91 36.15
C SER A 855 -12.52 11.03 35.64
N GLU A 856 -12.81 12.27 36.03
CA GLU A 856 -11.85 13.36 35.88
C GLU A 856 -10.56 13.08 36.69
N PRO A 857 -9.40 13.53 36.20
CA PRO A 857 -9.20 14.32 34.98
C PRO A 857 -9.10 13.48 33.68
N ILE A 858 -9.19 12.15 33.74
CA ILE A 858 -8.92 11.27 32.58
C ILE A 858 -9.94 11.47 31.46
N SER A 859 -11.21 11.70 31.78
CA SER A 859 -12.27 11.98 30.80
C SER A 859 -12.03 13.25 29.96
N LEU A 860 -11.19 14.17 30.44
CA LEU A 860 -10.84 15.41 29.75
C LEU A 860 -9.65 15.26 28.80
N LEU A 861 -8.93 14.13 28.85
CA LEU A 861 -7.77 13.88 28.00
C LEU A 861 -8.19 13.67 26.54
N ARG A 862 -7.33 14.13 25.62
CA ARG A 862 -7.51 14.04 24.14
C ARG A 862 -6.27 13.46 23.45
N ASP A 863 -5.39 12.86 24.24
CA ASP A 863 -4.11 12.31 23.79
C ASP A 863 -3.96 10.83 24.12
N ILE A 864 -5.05 10.13 24.44
CA ILE A 864 -5.01 8.68 24.67
C ILE A 864 -4.82 7.96 23.32
N VAL A 865 -3.83 7.08 23.25
CA VAL A 865 -3.49 6.30 22.04
C VAL A 865 -3.78 4.81 22.19
N ALA A 866 -3.80 4.28 23.41
CA ALA A 866 -4.16 2.88 23.66
C ALA A 866 -4.78 2.69 25.05
N VAL A 867 -5.63 1.67 25.19
CA VAL A 867 -6.23 1.24 26.46
C VAL A 867 -5.99 -0.25 26.64
N SER A 868 -5.48 -0.64 27.81
CA SER A 868 -5.28 -2.02 28.24
C SER A 868 -6.05 -2.30 29.53
N GLY A 869 -6.64 -3.49 29.65
CA GLY A 869 -7.39 -3.93 30.82
C GLY A 869 -6.70 -5.08 31.55
N ASN A 870 -6.88 -5.16 32.86
CA ASN A 870 -6.65 -6.38 33.63
C ASN A 870 -7.99 -7.06 33.94
N GLY A 871 -8.06 -7.93 34.94
CA GLY A 871 -9.32 -8.56 35.37
C GLY A 871 -10.42 -7.59 35.83
N TYR A 872 -10.11 -6.33 36.15
CA TYR A 872 -11.01 -5.42 36.86
C TYR A 872 -10.92 -3.94 36.47
N VAL A 873 -9.79 -3.45 36.00
CA VAL A 873 -9.53 -2.01 35.80
C VAL A 873 -8.80 -1.77 34.48
N PHE A 874 -8.69 -0.50 34.10
CA PHE A 874 -8.05 -0.08 32.85
C PHE A 874 -6.87 0.85 33.10
N VAL A 875 -5.94 0.80 32.14
CA VAL A 875 -4.80 1.71 32.01
C VAL A 875 -4.80 2.23 30.58
N ALA A 876 -4.70 3.55 30.42
CA ALA A 876 -4.51 4.21 29.14
C ALA A 876 -3.05 4.67 28.97
N LEU A 877 -2.53 4.43 27.78
CA LEU A 877 -1.28 4.99 27.28
C LEU A 877 -1.61 6.30 26.55
N ARG A 878 -0.91 7.37 26.91
CA ARG A 878 -1.01 8.70 26.30
C ARG A 878 0.04 8.88 25.19
N ARG A 879 -0.15 9.91 24.35
CA ARG A 879 0.75 10.25 23.23
C ARG A 879 2.19 10.48 23.69
N ASP A 880 2.37 11.13 24.84
CA ASP A 880 3.66 11.35 25.50
C ASP A 880 4.26 10.08 26.14
N ARG A 881 3.68 8.91 25.87
CA ARG A 881 4.03 7.58 26.42
C ARG A 881 3.94 7.50 27.94
N SER A 882 3.23 8.42 28.59
CA SER A 882 2.85 8.31 30.01
C SER A 882 1.60 7.45 30.18
N LEU A 883 1.38 6.99 31.41
CA LEU A 883 0.22 6.16 31.77
C LEU A 883 -0.75 6.91 32.67
N VAL A 884 -2.04 6.69 32.44
CA VAL A 884 -3.13 7.02 33.36
C VAL A 884 -4.00 5.78 33.58
N ALA A 885 -4.64 5.64 34.73
CA ALA A 885 -5.41 4.44 35.06
C ALA A 885 -6.68 4.80 35.83
N TRP A 886 -7.74 4.01 35.65
CA TRP A 886 -9.03 4.24 36.31
C TRP A 886 -9.72 2.94 36.71
N GLY A 887 -10.66 3.05 37.63
CA GLY A 887 -11.31 1.94 38.32
C GLY A 887 -10.85 1.81 39.77
N SER A 888 -11.02 0.64 40.36
CA SER A 888 -10.68 0.41 41.77
C SER A 888 -9.17 0.53 42.07
N PRO A 889 -8.76 1.38 43.04
CA PRO A 889 -7.38 1.47 43.52
C PRO A 889 -6.80 0.13 43.98
N THR A 890 -7.64 -0.73 44.56
CA THR A 890 -7.23 -2.05 45.09
C THR A 890 -6.70 -2.99 44.01
N TRP A 891 -7.10 -2.79 42.76
CA TRP A 891 -6.83 -3.71 41.65
C TRP A 891 -5.86 -3.14 40.60
N GLY A 892 -5.09 -2.11 40.96
CA GLY A 892 -4.03 -1.56 40.11
C GLY A 892 -4.39 -0.29 39.34
N ALA A 893 -5.50 0.38 39.68
CA ALA A 893 -5.81 1.70 39.13
C ALA A 893 -4.93 2.83 39.70
N THR A 894 -4.22 2.59 40.81
CA THR A 894 -3.23 3.53 41.34
C THR A 894 -1.84 3.22 40.79
N LEU A 895 -1.23 4.17 40.10
CA LEU A 895 0.11 4.06 39.54
C LEU A 895 1.18 4.48 40.58
N PRO A 896 2.01 3.57 41.10
CA PRO A 896 3.09 3.93 42.04
C PRO A 896 4.28 4.56 41.31
N GLN A 897 5.04 5.41 42.00
CA GLN A 897 6.32 5.92 41.48
C GLN A 897 7.29 4.76 41.17
N PRO A 898 8.09 4.84 40.09
CA PRO A 898 8.24 5.96 39.16
C PRO A 898 7.27 5.94 37.95
N ILE A 899 6.27 5.06 37.92
CA ILE A 899 5.46 4.77 36.73
C ILE A 899 4.78 6.02 36.12
N PRO A 900 4.17 6.93 36.90
CA PRO A 900 3.59 8.17 36.35
C PRO A 900 4.60 9.11 35.65
N ALA A 901 5.89 8.99 35.98
CA ALA A 901 6.96 9.82 35.43
C ALA A 901 7.57 9.23 34.14
N LEU A 902 7.22 7.99 33.77
CA LEU A 902 7.73 7.37 32.54
C LEU A 902 7.18 8.06 31.29
N ARG A 903 8.02 8.14 30.26
CA ARG A 903 7.74 8.73 28.94
C ARG A 903 8.22 7.84 27.80
N ASP A 904 8.38 6.55 28.07
CA ASP A 904 8.92 5.57 27.14
C ASP A 904 8.14 4.25 27.16
N VAL A 905 6.94 4.21 27.75
CA VAL A 905 6.11 3.01 27.74
C VAL A 905 5.58 2.75 26.33
N VAL A 906 5.68 1.50 25.87
CA VAL A 906 5.23 1.09 24.53
C VAL A 906 4.11 0.04 24.56
N LYS A 907 4.01 -0.75 25.63
CA LYS A 907 2.97 -1.79 25.77
C LYS A 907 2.61 -2.02 27.23
N VAL A 908 1.33 -2.25 27.52
CA VAL A 908 0.83 -2.60 28.87
C VAL A 908 0.00 -3.89 28.79
N ILE A 909 0.33 -4.85 29.65
CA ILE A 909 -0.30 -6.17 29.73
C ILE A 909 -0.87 -6.35 31.14
N GLY A 910 -2.13 -6.77 31.26
CA GLY A 910 -2.77 -7.08 32.52
C GLY A 910 -2.93 -8.58 32.76
N ASN A 911 -2.71 -9.03 33.99
CA ASN A 911 -3.20 -10.33 34.48
C ASN A 911 -4.55 -10.13 35.22
N LEU A 912 -4.94 -10.98 36.18
CA LEU A 912 -6.20 -10.76 36.88
C LEU A 912 -6.15 -9.55 37.84
N TYR A 913 -4.99 -9.23 38.43
CA TYR A 913 -4.87 -8.27 39.54
C TYR A 913 -3.66 -7.31 39.46
N ALA A 914 -2.87 -7.39 38.41
CA ALA A 914 -1.63 -6.63 38.24
C ALA A 914 -1.42 -6.27 36.77
N PHE A 915 -0.51 -5.33 36.54
CA PHE A 915 -0.05 -4.91 35.22
C PHE A 915 1.47 -5.01 35.12
N ALA A 916 1.94 -5.22 33.89
CA ALA A 916 3.31 -5.06 33.48
C ALA A 916 3.36 -4.12 32.27
N ALA A 917 4.25 -3.13 32.28
CA ALA A 917 4.49 -2.22 31.17
C ALA A 917 5.89 -2.44 30.60
N LEU A 918 5.95 -2.68 29.30
CA LEU A 918 7.18 -2.73 28.51
C LEU A 918 7.56 -1.33 28.06
N ARG A 919 8.84 -0.99 28.21
CA ARG A 919 9.42 0.29 27.83
C ARG A 919 10.21 0.17 26.53
N ALA A 920 10.40 1.28 25.83
CA ALA A 920 11.06 1.35 24.53
C ALA A 920 12.53 0.87 24.56
N ASN A 921 13.16 0.95 25.74
CA ASN A 921 14.51 0.46 25.98
C ASN A 921 14.56 -1.04 26.34
N GLY A 922 13.48 -1.79 26.16
CA GLY A 922 13.39 -3.23 26.48
C GLY A 922 13.31 -3.56 27.98
N SER A 923 13.21 -2.57 28.87
CA SER A 923 12.99 -2.79 30.31
C SER A 923 11.51 -2.87 30.67
N VAL A 924 11.20 -3.43 31.84
CA VAL A 924 9.83 -3.65 32.33
C VAL A 924 9.61 -3.02 33.70
N VAL A 925 8.40 -2.51 33.92
CA VAL A 925 7.89 -2.14 35.25
C VAL A 925 6.59 -2.88 35.52
N ALA A 926 6.30 -3.22 36.78
CA ALA A 926 5.07 -3.89 37.18
C ALA A 926 4.44 -3.23 38.42
N TRP A 927 3.12 -3.32 38.53
CA TRP A 927 2.36 -2.79 39.67
C TRP A 927 1.02 -3.53 39.84
N GLY A 928 0.31 -3.22 40.94
CA GLY A 928 -0.90 -3.92 41.35
C GLY A 928 -0.61 -4.90 42.48
N HIS A 929 -1.30 -6.04 42.51
CA HIS A 929 -1.18 -6.97 43.63
C HIS A 929 0.22 -7.57 43.75
N GLN A 930 0.90 -7.32 44.88
CA GLN A 930 2.33 -7.59 45.06
C GLN A 930 2.73 -9.05 44.83
N THR A 931 1.96 -10.02 45.33
CA THR A 931 2.29 -11.45 45.19
C THR A 931 1.79 -12.07 43.90
N TRP A 932 0.98 -11.34 43.12
CA TRP A 932 0.36 -11.82 41.88
C TRP A 932 0.86 -11.02 40.67
N GLY A 933 2.16 -10.72 40.66
CA GLY A 933 2.86 -10.12 39.52
C GLY A 933 3.10 -8.61 39.64
N GLY A 934 2.54 -7.93 40.65
CA GLY A 934 2.75 -6.50 40.86
C GLY A 934 4.12 -6.12 41.44
N ASN A 935 4.86 -7.07 42.04
CA ASN A 935 6.23 -6.86 42.48
C ASN A 935 7.21 -7.49 41.47
N LEU A 936 7.97 -6.64 40.76
CA LEU A 936 8.96 -7.07 39.78
C LEU A 936 10.30 -7.41 40.47
N PRO A 937 10.83 -8.63 40.34
CA PRO A 937 12.15 -8.97 40.89
C PRO A 937 13.26 -8.10 40.30
N THR A 938 14.21 -7.64 41.14
CA THR A 938 15.30 -6.74 40.72
C THR A 938 16.13 -7.29 39.55
N ALA A 939 16.38 -8.60 39.51
CA ALA A 939 17.12 -9.23 38.42
C ALA A 939 16.40 -9.12 37.07
N ILE A 940 15.07 -9.19 37.07
CA ILE A 940 14.25 -9.02 35.85
C ILE A 940 14.11 -7.54 35.51
N GLY A 941 13.95 -6.67 36.51
CA GLY A 941 13.88 -5.22 36.30
C GLY A 941 15.18 -4.58 35.80
N ALA A 942 16.30 -5.31 35.85
CA ALA A 942 17.59 -4.89 35.31
C ALA A 942 17.79 -5.28 33.83
N LEU A 943 16.87 -6.06 33.24
CA LEU A 943 16.92 -6.44 31.83
C LEU A 943 16.49 -5.27 30.94
N ASP A 944 17.11 -5.17 29.77
CA ASP A 944 16.89 -4.14 28.74
C ASP A 944 16.66 -4.76 27.35
N ASP A 945 16.42 -6.07 27.29
CA ASP A 945 16.25 -6.83 26.04
C ASP A 945 14.88 -7.53 25.94
N ILE A 946 13.90 -7.18 26.79
CA ILE A 946 12.56 -7.78 26.73
C ILE A 946 11.80 -7.25 25.50
N VAL A 947 11.17 -8.16 24.76
CA VAL A 947 10.43 -7.85 23.51
C VAL A 947 8.95 -8.21 23.57
N ASP A 948 8.53 -9.14 24.44
CA ASP A 948 7.11 -9.49 24.62
C ASP A 948 6.81 -9.92 26.05
N ILE A 949 5.56 -9.79 26.48
CA ILE A 949 5.07 -10.19 27.81
C ILE A 949 3.71 -10.86 27.66
N VAL A 950 3.55 -12.02 28.31
CA VAL A 950 2.28 -12.75 28.40
C VAL A 950 1.95 -12.98 29.87
N ALA A 951 0.66 -12.96 30.19
CA ALA A 951 0.15 -13.19 31.53
C ALA A 951 -0.51 -14.57 31.65
N THR A 952 -0.43 -15.19 32.83
CA THR A 952 -1.43 -16.16 33.32
C THR A 952 -2.40 -15.43 34.25
N GLY A 953 -3.24 -16.13 35.01
CA GLY A 953 -4.12 -15.49 35.99
C GLY A 953 -3.35 -14.60 36.98
N TYR A 954 -2.25 -15.10 37.56
CA TYR A 954 -1.49 -14.44 38.66
C TYR A 954 0.03 -14.33 38.45
N ALA A 955 0.51 -14.54 37.23
CA ALA A 955 1.93 -14.41 36.90
C ALA A 955 2.13 -13.78 35.52
N PHE A 956 3.36 -13.37 35.25
CA PHE A 956 3.82 -12.89 33.96
C PHE A 956 5.04 -13.69 33.51
N ALA A 957 5.17 -13.85 32.19
CA ALA A 957 6.37 -14.34 31.54
C ALA A 957 6.78 -13.34 30.45
N ALA A 958 8.06 -13.02 30.38
CA ALA A 958 8.64 -12.11 29.40
C ALA A 958 9.62 -12.86 28.48
N LEU A 959 9.55 -12.55 27.19
CA LEU A 959 10.44 -13.04 26.15
C LEU A 959 11.53 -12.00 25.89
N CYS A 960 12.78 -12.41 25.96
CA CYS A 960 13.96 -11.61 25.63
C CYS A 960 14.30 -11.69 24.13
N ALA A 961 14.99 -10.66 23.61
CA ALA A 961 15.40 -10.55 22.20
C ALA A 961 16.31 -11.69 21.75
N ASN A 962 17.06 -12.28 22.69
CA ASN A 962 17.90 -13.46 22.47
C ASN A 962 17.13 -14.79 22.53
N GLY A 963 15.80 -14.77 22.64
CA GLY A 963 14.96 -15.97 22.73
C GLY A 963 14.90 -16.63 24.11
N ALA A 964 15.48 -16.02 25.15
CA ALA A 964 15.35 -16.48 26.54
C ALA A 964 14.03 -16.03 27.17
N VAL A 965 13.61 -16.69 28.26
CA VAL A 965 12.37 -16.38 28.97
C VAL A 965 12.60 -16.23 30.45
N VAL A 966 11.99 -15.19 31.03
CA VAL A 966 11.92 -14.96 32.48
C VAL A 966 10.47 -14.88 32.92
N ALA A 967 10.18 -15.20 34.20
CA ALA A 967 8.84 -15.15 34.75
C ALA A 967 8.84 -14.65 36.18
N TRP A 968 7.74 -14.03 36.60
CA TRP A 968 7.51 -13.57 37.97
C TRP A 968 6.03 -13.60 38.36
N GLY A 969 5.75 -13.43 39.65
CA GLY A 969 4.41 -13.54 40.22
C GLY A 969 4.20 -14.88 40.94
N SER A 970 2.99 -15.40 40.94
CA SER A 970 2.67 -16.61 41.71
C SER A 970 3.35 -17.86 41.14
N THR A 971 4.08 -18.59 41.98
CA THR A 971 4.77 -19.83 41.61
C THR A 971 3.83 -20.90 41.07
N GLY A 972 2.65 -21.06 41.69
CA GLY A 972 1.61 -22.01 41.24
C GLY A 972 0.93 -21.65 39.92
N TYR A 973 1.21 -20.47 39.37
CA TYR A 973 0.67 -19.93 38.13
C TYR A 973 1.77 -19.73 37.06
N GLY A 974 2.95 -20.32 37.27
CA GLY A 974 4.06 -20.25 36.31
C GLY A 974 5.03 -19.08 36.52
N GLY A 975 4.94 -18.36 37.65
CA GLY A 975 5.83 -17.23 37.97
C GLY A 975 7.29 -17.58 38.21
N VAL A 976 7.71 -18.84 37.97
CA VAL A 976 9.11 -19.29 38.02
C VAL A 976 9.36 -20.19 36.81
N VAL A 977 10.38 -19.85 36.02
CA VAL A 977 10.81 -20.66 34.88
C VAL A 977 11.69 -21.82 35.37
N PRO A 978 11.38 -23.08 35.04
CA PRO A 978 12.25 -24.22 35.36
C PRO A 978 13.63 -24.10 34.68
N THR A 979 14.70 -24.57 35.33
CA THR A 979 16.08 -24.45 34.82
C THR A 979 16.25 -24.99 33.40
N GLY A 980 15.64 -26.13 33.06
CA GLY A 980 15.73 -26.71 31.71
C GLY A 980 15.08 -25.87 30.61
N ILE A 981 14.13 -25.01 30.96
CA ILE A 981 13.49 -24.05 30.03
C ILE A 981 14.26 -22.72 30.06
N GLY A 982 14.73 -22.28 31.23
CA GLY A 982 15.46 -21.02 31.40
C GLY A 982 16.83 -20.94 30.69
N ILE A 983 17.37 -22.09 30.23
CA ILE A 983 18.58 -22.14 29.41
C ILE A 983 18.30 -22.04 27.90
N LEU A 984 17.04 -22.11 27.47
CA LEU A 984 16.69 -22.05 26.07
C LEU A 984 16.80 -20.61 25.57
N THR A 985 17.36 -20.46 24.37
CA THR A 985 17.53 -19.17 23.67
C THR A 985 16.87 -19.21 22.29
N ASP A 986 15.92 -20.13 22.10
CA ASP A 986 15.23 -20.35 20.85
C ASP A 986 13.71 -20.23 21.00
N ILE A 987 13.22 -19.62 22.09
CA ILE A 987 11.80 -19.31 22.23
C ILE A 987 11.43 -18.16 21.30
N VAL A 988 10.30 -18.29 20.62
CA VAL A 988 9.79 -17.29 19.66
C VAL A 988 8.37 -16.81 19.97
N GLU A 989 7.64 -17.52 20.82
CA GLU A 989 6.26 -17.17 21.18
C GLU A 989 5.89 -17.73 22.54
N LEU A 990 5.15 -16.94 23.32
CA LEU A 990 4.60 -17.33 24.61
C LEU A 990 3.07 -17.38 24.52
N SER A 991 2.47 -18.28 25.28
CA SER A 991 1.03 -18.41 25.46
C SER A 991 0.76 -18.87 26.88
N GLY A 992 -0.45 -18.67 27.38
CA GLY A 992 -0.79 -19.14 28.71
C GLY A 992 -2.19 -19.76 28.79
N THR A 993 -2.40 -20.50 29.86
CA THR A 993 -3.70 -20.83 30.45
C THR A 993 -3.82 -20.09 31.79
N GLU A 994 -4.89 -20.31 32.55
CA GLU A 994 -5.05 -19.70 33.88
C GLU A 994 -3.81 -19.90 34.77
N ARG A 995 -3.12 -21.05 34.69
CA ARG A 995 -2.01 -21.39 35.61
C ARG A 995 -0.73 -21.88 34.97
N ALA A 996 -0.66 -22.00 33.65
CA ALA A 996 0.53 -22.52 32.97
C ALA A 996 0.90 -21.64 31.79
N PHE A 997 2.19 -21.58 31.49
CA PHE A 997 2.71 -21.00 30.26
C PHE A 997 3.14 -22.11 29.32
N ALA A 998 2.98 -21.86 28.02
CA ALA A 998 3.57 -22.64 26.95
C ALA A 998 4.46 -21.71 26.11
N ALA A 999 5.64 -22.19 25.76
CA ALA A 999 6.60 -21.49 24.93
C ALA A 999 6.87 -22.30 23.67
N ARG A 1000 6.62 -21.68 22.51
CA ARG A 1000 6.94 -22.25 21.21
C ARG A 1000 8.37 -21.89 20.84
N ARG A 1001 9.11 -22.89 20.36
CA ARG A 1001 10.50 -22.79 19.93
C ARG A 1001 10.60 -22.50 18.43
N SER A 1002 11.72 -21.92 17.99
CA SER A 1002 11.98 -21.58 16.59
C SER A 1002 11.99 -22.80 15.66
N ASN A 1003 12.26 -23.98 16.22
CA ASN A 1003 12.19 -25.28 15.56
C ASN A 1003 10.76 -25.87 15.50
N GLY A 1004 9.73 -25.12 15.92
CA GLY A 1004 8.33 -25.52 15.88
C GLY A 1004 7.89 -26.50 16.97
N SER A 1005 8.74 -26.79 17.95
CA SER A 1005 8.36 -27.58 19.15
C SER A 1005 7.83 -26.69 20.28
N VAL A 1006 7.33 -27.31 21.36
CA VAL A 1006 6.74 -26.61 22.51
C VAL A 1006 7.30 -27.13 23.84
N VAL A 1007 7.52 -26.22 24.78
CA VAL A 1007 7.76 -26.51 26.20
C VAL A 1007 6.70 -25.79 27.04
N ALA A 1008 6.38 -26.30 28.23
CA ALA A 1008 5.41 -25.67 29.12
C ALA A 1008 5.84 -25.78 30.59
N TRP A 1009 5.33 -24.87 31.42
CA TRP A 1009 5.58 -24.85 32.87
C TRP A 1009 4.44 -24.20 33.64
N GLY A 1010 4.45 -24.35 34.97
CA GLY A 1010 3.40 -23.86 35.87
C GLY A 1010 2.51 -24.98 36.39
N GLY A 1011 1.19 -24.75 36.47
CA GLY A 1011 0.24 -25.71 37.03
C GLY A 1011 0.08 -26.97 36.18
N GLY A 1012 0.47 -28.14 36.73
CA GLY A 1012 0.41 -29.44 36.03
C GLY A 1012 -0.94 -29.78 35.42
N ALA A 1013 -2.03 -29.60 36.17
CA ALA A 1013 -3.41 -29.87 35.71
C ALA A 1013 -3.95 -28.82 34.71
N HIS A 1014 -3.17 -27.77 34.41
CA HIS A 1014 -3.56 -26.64 33.55
C HIS A 1014 -2.67 -26.55 32.29
N GLY A 1015 -2.00 -27.65 31.92
CA GLY A 1015 -1.24 -27.73 30.68
C GLY A 1015 0.27 -27.53 30.82
N ALA A 1016 0.83 -27.46 32.03
CA ALA A 1016 2.28 -27.37 32.22
C ALA A 1016 3.03 -28.64 31.79
N ASN A 1017 2.36 -29.80 31.74
CA ASN A 1017 2.95 -31.06 31.32
C ASN A 1017 2.63 -31.32 29.84
N VAL A 1018 3.60 -31.13 28.95
CA VAL A 1018 3.46 -31.45 27.52
C VAL A 1018 3.58 -32.98 27.33
N PRO A 1019 2.57 -33.66 26.76
CA PRO A 1019 2.66 -35.09 26.46
C PRO A 1019 3.77 -35.40 25.45
N ALA A 1020 4.46 -36.53 25.60
CA ALA A 1020 5.59 -36.90 24.73
C ALA A 1020 5.28 -36.86 23.22
N PRO A 1021 4.11 -37.32 22.72
CA PRO A 1021 3.79 -37.19 21.29
C PRO A 1021 3.70 -35.75 20.79
N ILE A 1022 3.28 -34.80 21.65
CA ILE A 1022 3.17 -33.38 21.30
C ILE A 1022 4.54 -32.70 21.42
N ALA A 1023 5.35 -33.09 22.42
CA ALA A 1023 6.70 -32.57 22.60
C ALA A 1023 7.65 -32.91 21.44
N LEU A 1024 7.32 -33.94 20.64
CA LEU A 1024 8.08 -34.35 19.45
C LEU A 1024 7.67 -33.60 18.17
N LEU A 1025 6.61 -32.79 18.21
CA LEU A 1025 6.18 -32.03 17.04
C LEU A 1025 7.15 -30.89 16.74
N THR A 1026 7.33 -30.60 15.46
CA THR A 1026 8.24 -29.55 14.95
C THR A 1026 7.52 -28.59 13.99
N ASP A 1027 6.20 -28.69 13.90
CA ASP A 1027 5.36 -27.96 12.97
C ASP A 1027 4.25 -27.16 13.68
N ILE A 1028 4.36 -26.94 15.00
CA ILE A 1028 3.45 -26.09 15.75
C ILE A 1028 3.61 -24.65 15.23
N ARG A 1029 2.49 -24.05 14.82
CA ARG A 1029 2.42 -22.66 14.34
C ARG A 1029 2.05 -21.71 15.46
N THR A 1030 1.01 -22.04 16.23
CA THR A 1030 0.50 -21.18 17.32
C THR A 1030 -0.16 -22.02 18.41
N ILE A 1031 -0.24 -21.47 19.61
CA ILE A 1031 -0.78 -22.13 20.80
C ILE A 1031 -1.87 -21.22 21.39
N THR A 1032 -3.04 -21.79 21.66
CA THR A 1032 -4.16 -21.10 22.32
C THR A 1032 -4.48 -21.79 23.63
N GLY A 1033 -4.51 -21.06 24.73
CA GLY A 1033 -4.88 -21.60 26.03
C GLY A 1033 -6.26 -21.10 26.50
N ASN A 1034 -7.03 -21.98 27.15
CA ASN A 1034 -8.21 -21.60 27.92
C ASN A 1034 -7.91 -21.70 29.44
N TYR A 1035 -8.93 -21.89 30.29
CA TYR A 1035 -8.74 -22.07 31.72
C TYR A 1035 -7.68 -23.13 32.09
N GLY A 1036 -7.68 -24.30 31.45
CA GLY A 1036 -6.83 -25.41 31.88
C GLY A 1036 -6.23 -26.26 30.78
N SER A 1037 -6.41 -25.87 29.52
CA SER A 1037 -5.96 -26.64 28.36
C SER A 1037 -5.35 -25.73 27.31
N PHE A 1038 -4.38 -26.28 26.59
CA PHE A 1038 -3.81 -25.68 25.40
C PHE A 1038 -4.25 -26.46 24.16
N VAL A 1039 -4.39 -25.74 23.06
CA VAL A 1039 -4.56 -26.27 21.71
C VAL A 1039 -3.48 -25.65 20.85
N ALA A 1040 -2.64 -26.50 20.25
CA ALA A 1040 -1.68 -26.12 19.23
C ALA A 1040 -2.30 -26.33 17.84
N LEU A 1041 -2.21 -25.30 16.99
CA LEU A 1041 -2.49 -25.37 15.56
C LEU A 1041 -1.18 -25.64 14.82
N LEU A 1042 -1.16 -26.68 14.00
CA LEU A 1042 -0.01 -27.11 13.21
C LEU A 1042 -0.02 -26.42 11.83
N SER A 1043 1.14 -26.38 11.16
CA SER A 1043 1.25 -25.85 9.78
C SER A 1043 0.39 -26.62 8.77
N SER A 1044 0.09 -27.89 9.06
CA SER A 1044 -0.82 -28.75 8.31
C SER A 1044 -2.31 -28.44 8.48
N GLY A 1045 -2.68 -27.41 9.25
CA GLY A 1045 -4.08 -27.09 9.56
C GLY A 1045 -4.75 -28.06 10.54
N ARG A 1046 -3.98 -28.98 11.14
CA ARG A 1046 -4.43 -29.89 12.20
C ARG A 1046 -4.29 -29.26 13.59
N THR A 1047 -5.10 -29.71 14.53
CA THR A 1047 -5.02 -29.28 15.94
C THR A 1047 -4.65 -30.44 16.86
N VAL A 1048 -3.75 -30.18 17.82
CA VAL A 1048 -3.45 -31.08 18.94
C VAL A 1048 -3.67 -30.35 20.26
N GLY A 1049 -4.10 -31.05 21.30
CA GLY A 1049 -4.44 -30.41 22.57
C GLY A 1049 -3.93 -31.20 23.77
N TRP A 1050 -3.64 -30.49 24.84
CA TRP A 1050 -3.22 -31.06 26.11
C TRP A 1050 -3.70 -30.22 27.29
N GLY A 1051 -3.71 -30.81 28.49
CA GLY A 1051 -4.29 -30.22 29.69
C GLY A 1051 -5.56 -30.97 30.12
N SER A 1052 -6.51 -30.26 30.72
CA SER A 1052 -7.71 -30.85 31.32
C SER A 1052 -8.83 -31.24 30.33
N GLN A 1053 -8.76 -30.79 29.08
CA GLN A 1053 -9.80 -30.96 28.06
C GLN A 1053 -9.21 -31.54 26.78
N ALA A 1054 -9.74 -32.68 26.36
CA ALA A 1054 -9.32 -33.36 25.12
C ALA A 1054 -9.97 -32.73 23.88
N ILE A 1055 -9.26 -32.80 22.75
CA ILE A 1055 -9.84 -32.49 21.43
C ILE A 1055 -10.66 -33.71 20.98
N PRO A 1056 -11.94 -33.53 20.57
CA PRO A 1056 -12.75 -34.61 20.03
C PRO A 1056 -12.12 -35.22 18.77
N ALA A 1057 -12.22 -36.54 18.61
CA ALA A 1057 -11.65 -37.25 17.46
C ALA A 1057 -12.06 -36.66 16.09
N PRO A 1058 -13.33 -36.27 15.84
CA PRO A 1058 -13.72 -35.65 14.57
C PRO A 1058 -12.98 -34.34 14.29
N VAL A 1059 -12.72 -33.53 15.32
CA VAL A 1059 -12.00 -32.25 15.19
C VAL A 1059 -10.51 -32.49 14.96
N ALA A 1060 -9.92 -33.48 15.65
CA ALA A 1060 -8.50 -33.83 15.51
C ALA A 1060 -8.12 -34.37 14.11
N LEU A 1061 -9.11 -34.79 13.32
CA LEU A 1061 -8.96 -35.26 11.94
C LEU A 1061 -9.01 -34.13 10.89
N LEU A 1062 -9.45 -32.93 11.27
CA LEU A 1062 -9.51 -31.79 10.35
C LEU A 1062 -8.11 -31.29 10.01
N THR A 1063 -7.90 -30.92 8.75
CA THR A 1063 -6.62 -30.43 8.20
C THR A 1063 -6.74 -29.02 7.60
N ASP A 1064 -7.88 -28.37 7.81
CA ASP A 1064 -8.22 -27.09 7.19
C ASP A 1064 -8.52 -26.01 8.24
N ILE A 1065 -8.08 -26.18 9.50
CA ILE A 1065 -8.26 -25.18 10.55
C ILE A 1065 -7.31 -24.00 10.32
N VAL A 1066 -7.87 -22.80 10.30
CA VAL A 1066 -7.13 -21.54 10.06
C VAL A 1066 -7.10 -20.61 11.28
N GLN A 1067 -7.99 -20.83 12.25
CA GLN A 1067 -8.05 -20.08 13.51
C GLN A 1067 -8.52 -21.00 14.65
N VAL A 1068 -7.95 -20.84 15.84
CA VAL A 1068 -8.50 -21.39 17.09
C VAL A 1068 -8.73 -20.23 18.07
N VAL A 1069 -9.84 -20.27 18.79
CA VAL A 1069 -10.25 -19.27 19.77
C VAL A 1069 -10.71 -19.96 21.04
N CYS A 1070 -10.37 -19.39 22.19
CA CYS A 1070 -10.81 -19.90 23.48
C CYS A 1070 -11.92 -19.02 24.09
N GLY A 1071 -12.82 -19.70 24.79
CA GLY A 1071 -13.56 -19.12 25.89
C GLY A 1071 -12.95 -19.51 27.24
N GLY A 1072 -13.72 -19.45 28.32
CA GLY A 1072 -13.26 -19.91 29.63
C GLY A 1072 -12.91 -21.40 29.63
N VAL A 1073 -13.83 -22.25 29.17
CA VAL A 1073 -13.74 -23.72 29.24
C VAL A 1073 -14.22 -24.41 27.96
N ALA A 1074 -14.15 -23.70 26.84
CA ALA A 1074 -14.50 -24.19 25.52
C ALA A 1074 -13.54 -23.61 24.48
N PHE A 1075 -13.49 -24.26 23.32
CA PHE A 1075 -12.78 -23.79 22.14
C PHE A 1075 -13.71 -23.77 20.94
N ALA A 1076 -13.43 -22.86 20.02
CA ALA A 1076 -14.01 -22.80 18.69
C ALA A 1076 -12.88 -22.72 17.67
N ALA A 1077 -13.07 -23.35 16.51
CA ALA A 1077 -12.10 -23.33 15.43
C ALA A 1077 -12.77 -23.02 14.08
N LEU A 1078 -12.15 -22.11 13.35
CA LEU A 1078 -12.56 -21.70 12.01
C LEU A 1078 -11.85 -22.57 10.98
N ARG A 1079 -12.61 -23.11 10.03
CA ARG A 1079 -12.10 -23.87 8.88
C ARG A 1079 -11.96 -22.97 7.66
N ALA A 1080 -11.02 -23.31 6.77
CA ALA A 1080 -10.73 -22.57 5.53
C ALA A 1080 -11.94 -22.48 4.57
N ASN A 1081 -12.87 -23.44 4.68
CA ASN A 1081 -14.14 -23.42 3.95
C ASN A 1081 -15.18 -22.43 4.52
N GLY A 1082 -14.87 -21.73 5.61
CA GLY A 1082 -15.77 -20.77 6.26
C GLY A 1082 -16.78 -21.36 7.25
N THR A 1083 -16.63 -22.63 7.62
CA THR A 1083 -17.45 -23.28 8.67
C THR A 1083 -16.74 -23.30 10.02
N VAL A 1084 -17.51 -23.51 11.09
CA VAL A 1084 -16.99 -23.48 12.48
C VAL A 1084 -17.27 -24.80 13.19
N VAL A 1085 -16.29 -25.26 13.97
CA VAL A 1085 -16.47 -26.36 14.93
C VAL A 1085 -16.17 -25.85 16.34
N ALA A 1086 -16.84 -26.40 17.35
CA ALA A 1086 -16.59 -26.07 18.74
C ALA A 1086 -16.57 -27.33 19.61
N TRP A 1087 -15.86 -27.25 20.72
CA TRP A 1087 -15.81 -28.32 21.72
C TRP A 1087 -15.58 -27.78 23.13
N GLY A 1088 -16.00 -28.56 24.11
CA GLY A 1088 -15.82 -28.27 25.53
C GLY A 1088 -17.13 -28.27 26.28
N VAL A 1089 -17.31 -27.36 27.23
CA VAL A 1089 -18.56 -27.29 28.01
C VAL A 1089 -19.68 -26.75 27.12
N SER A 1090 -20.75 -27.53 26.89
CA SER A 1090 -21.86 -27.18 25.99
C SER A 1090 -22.49 -25.81 26.31
N ASP A 1091 -22.86 -25.55 27.57
CA ASP A 1091 -23.42 -24.27 28.03
C ASP A 1091 -22.40 -23.10 28.01
N ARG A 1092 -21.19 -23.32 27.52
CA ARG A 1092 -20.13 -22.30 27.38
C ARG A 1092 -19.61 -22.18 25.95
N GLY A 1093 -20.44 -22.58 24.98
CA GLY A 1093 -20.13 -22.52 23.55
C GLY A 1093 -19.33 -23.71 23.03
N GLY A 1094 -19.15 -24.76 23.84
CA GLY A 1094 -18.50 -26.01 23.43
C GLY A 1094 -19.38 -26.89 22.53
N GLU A 1095 -20.63 -26.49 22.28
CA GLU A 1095 -21.55 -27.15 21.36
C GLU A 1095 -22.25 -26.09 20.51
N ILE A 1096 -22.42 -26.39 19.22
CA ILE A 1096 -23.10 -25.51 18.25
C ILE A 1096 -24.45 -26.15 17.93
N PRO A 1097 -25.59 -25.54 18.34
CA PRO A 1097 -26.91 -26.04 17.95
C PRO A 1097 -27.10 -26.04 16.44
N GLU A 1098 -27.87 -27.00 15.90
CA GLU A 1098 -28.07 -27.18 14.45
C GLU A 1098 -28.59 -25.90 13.75
N ALA A 1099 -29.53 -25.21 14.38
CA ALA A 1099 -30.07 -23.94 13.87
C ALA A 1099 -29.01 -22.83 13.75
N ILE A 1100 -27.98 -22.86 14.62
CA ILE A 1100 -26.85 -21.92 14.57
C ILE A 1100 -25.78 -22.41 13.58
N ALA A 1101 -25.54 -23.72 13.51
CA ALA A 1101 -24.61 -24.32 12.55
C ALA A 1101 -24.96 -23.96 11.11
N ALA A 1102 -26.25 -23.90 10.77
CA ALA A 1102 -26.74 -23.47 9.45
C ALA A 1102 -26.38 -22.01 9.08
N ARG A 1103 -26.15 -21.14 10.09
CA ARG A 1103 -25.74 -19.74 9.91
C ARG A 1103 -24.23 -19.54 9.94
N LEU A 1104 -23.47 -20.49 10.48
CA LEU A 1104 -22.00 -20.44 10.57
C LEU A 1104 -21.35 -20.88 9.25
N VAL A 1105 -21.68 -20.16 8.18
CA VAL A 1105 -21.14 -20.33 6.83
C VAL A 1105 -20.47 -19.04 6.37
N ASN A 1106 -19.43 -19.16 5.53
CA ASN A 1106 -18.62 -18.01 5.08
C ASN A 1106 -18.09 -17.14 6.24
N VAL A 1107 -17.81 -17.75 7.39
CA VAL A 1107 -17.21 -17.08 8.55
C VAL A 1107 -15.79 -16.62 8.20
N ARG A 1108 -15.47 -15.37 8.53
CA ARG A 1108 -14.13 -14.79 8.36
C ARG A 1108 -13.33 -14.76 9.65
N ALA A 1109 -14.00 -14.59 10.79
CA ALA A 1109 -13.35 -14.48 12.09
C ALA A 1109 -14.25 -14.98 13.21
N ILE A 1110 -13.64 -15.61 14.23
CA ILE A 1110 -14.31 -15.97 15.48
C ILE A 1110 -13.70 -15.16 16.62
N TYR A 1111 -14.54 -14.66 17.50
CA TYR A 1111 -14.18 -13.93 18.72
C TYR A 1111 -14.76 -14.68 19.92
N GLY A 1112 -14.03 -14.67 21.03
CA GLY A 1112 -14.45 -15.33 22.26
C GLY A 1112 -14.80 -14.33 23.35
N ASN A 1113 -15.60 -14.78 24.29
CA ASN A 1113 -15.61 -14.25 25.65
C ASN A 1113 -15.51 -15.45 26.62
N THR A 1114 -15.56 -15.24 27.93
CA THR A 1114 -15.48 -16.34 28.91
C THR A 1114 -16.53 -17.46 28.73
N HIS A 1115 -17.69 -17.20 28.11
CA HIS A 1115 -18.91 -18.04 28.15
C HIS A 1115 -19.58 -18.31 26.79
N ALA A 1116 -19.16 -17.61 25.75
CA ALA A 1116 -19.79 -17.57 24.45
C ALA A 1116 -18.79 -17.19 23.36
N PHE A 1117 -19.19 -17.40 22.12
CA PHE A 1117 -18.44 -17.01 20.92
C PHE A 1117 -19.31 -16.19 19.99
N ALA A 1118 -18.67 -15.34 19.19
CA ALA A 1118 -19.26 -14.56 18.13
C ALA A 1118 -18.46 -14.77 16.84
N ALA A 1119 -19.12 -15.12 15.74
CA ALA A 1119 -18.54 -15.26 14.42
C ALA A 1119 -18.99 -14.10 13.52
N LEU A 1120 -18.03 -13.51 12.80
CA LEU A 1120 -18.28 -12.49 11.77
C LEU A 1120 -18.20 -13.16 10.39
N THR A 1121 -19.29 -13.10 9.63
CA THR A 1121 -19.37 -13.66 8.28
C THR A 1121 -18.89 -12.66 7.22
N SER A 1122 -18.68 -13.12 5.98
CA SER A 1122 -18.33 -12.24 4.86
C SER A 1122 -19.45 -11.26 4.47
N SER A 1123 -20.70 -11.53 4.84
CA SER A 1123 -21.83 -10.62 4.61
C SER A 1123 -22.00 -9.57 5.71
N GLY A 1124 -21.16 -9.61 6.76
CA GLY A 1124 -21.31 -8.73 7.92
C GLY A 1124 -22.37 -9.18 8.92
N GLU A 1125 -22.78 -10.45 8.90
CA GLU A 1125 -23.63 -11.04 9.93
C GLU A 1125 -22.78 -11.41 11.16
N VAL A 1126 -23.31 -11.12 12.36
CA VAL A 1126 -22.73 -11.56 13.63
C VAL A 1126 -23.55 -12.72 14.20
N VAL A 1127 -22.99 -13.93 14.13
CA VAL A 1127 -23.63 -15.16 14.63
C VAL A 1127 -23.03 -15.53 15.98
N THR A 1128 -23.86 -15.64 17.02
CA THR A 1128 -23.40 -15.94 18.38
C THR A 1128 -23.90 -17.29 18.89
N TRP A 1129 -23.13 -17.92 19.77
CA TRP A 1129 -23.53 -19.14 20.48
C TRP A 1129 -22.85 -19.30 21.83
N GLY A 1130 -23.36 -20.23 22.64
CA GLY A 1130 -22.95 -20.44 24.03
C GLY A 1130 -24.00 -19.89 24.99
N ARG A 1131 -23.58 -19.41 26.16
CA ARG A 1131 -24.53 -18.96 27.19
C ARG A 1131 -25.23 -17.67 26.76
N GLY A 1132 -26.53 -17.73 26.47
CA GLY A 1132 -27.35 -16.59 26.01
C GLY A 1132 -27.17 -15.31 26.86
N PRO A 1133 -27.46 -15.34 28.18
CA PRO A 1133 -27.28 -14.18 29.07
C PRO A 1133 -25.84 -13.66 29.21
N ALA A 1134 -24.85 -14.37 28.67
CA ALA A 1134 -23.45 -13.96 28.66
C ALA A 1134 -22.94 -13.65 27.24
N GLY A 1135 -23.84 -13.30 26.31
CA GLY A 1135 -23.49 -12.88 24.95
C GLY A 1135 -23.61 -13.97 23.88
N GLY A 1136 -24.05 -15.18 24.25
CA GLY A 1136 -24.30 -16.27 23.30
C GLY A 1136 -25.60 -16.14 22.50
N ASN A 1137 -26.34 -15.05 22.67
CA ASN A 1137 -27.48 -14.66 21.85
C ASN A 1137 -27.39 -13.15 21.58
N SER A 1138 -27.34 -12.76 20.30
CA SER A 1138 -27.27 -11.38 19.80
C SER A 1138 -28.55 -10.92 19.09
N ASP A 1139 -29.63 -11.71 19.10
CA ASP A 1139 -30.85 -11.45 18.32
C ASP A 1139 -31.49 -10.10 18.68
N ALA A 1140 -31.45 -9.72 19.96
CA ALA A 1140 -32.01 -8.46 20.44
C ALA A 1140 -31.30 -7.21 19.89
N VAL A 1141 -30.08 -7.36 19.36
CA VAL A 1141 -29.28 -6.28 18.77
C VAL A 1141 -28.93 -6.56 17.30
N ALA A 1142 -29.59 -7.54 16.67
CA ALA A 1142 -29.31 -7.97 15.29
C ALA A 1142 -29.39 -6.80 14.29
N ASP A 1143 -30.42 -5.95 14.40
CA ASP A 1143 -30.61 -4.77 13.52
C ASP A 1143 -29.52 -3.70 13.71
N GLN A 1144 -28.76 -3.74 14.81
CA GLN A 1144 -27.65 -2.84 15.09
C GLN A 1144 -26.30 -3.42 14.65
N LEU A 1145 -26.20 -4.74 14.50
CA LEU A 1145 -24.96 -5.45 14.16
C LEU A 1145 -24.90 -5.84 12.68
N ASN A 1146 -25.93 -6.53 12.19
CA ASN A 1146 -25.91 -7.21 10.90
C ASN A 1146 -25.89 -6.19 9.76
N GLY A 1147 -24.91 -6.32 8.86
CA GLY A 1147 -24.71 -5.39 7.73
C GLY A 1147 -24.17 -4.01 8.16
N LYS A 1148 -23.73 -3.86 9.41
CA LYS A 1148 -23.13 -2.62 9.95
C LYS A 1148 -21.69 -2.82 10.43
N ILE A 1149 -21.20 -4.05 10.39
CA ILE A 1149 -19.86 -4.47 10.78
C ILE A 1149 -19.33 -5.39 9.69
N PHE A 1150 -18.15 -5.06 9.15
CA PHE A 1150 -17.54 -5.85 8.09
C PHE A 1150 -16.10 -6.21 8.44
N TYR A 1151 -15.67 -7.37 7.94
CA TYR A 1151 -14.30 -7.85 8.09
C TYR A 1151 -13.35 -7.06 7.19
N GLU A 1152 -13.70 -6.94 5.91
CA GLU A 1152 -12.98 -6.13 4.92
C GLU A 1152 -13.42 -4.67 5.04
N ALA A 1153 -12.51 -3.74 4.77
CA ALA A 1153 -12.71 -2.31 4.97
C ALA A 1153 -13.46 -1.65 3.80
N THR A 1154 -14.62 -1.10 4.09
CA THR A 1154 -15.40 -0.26 3.17
C THR A 1154 -14.81 1.15 3.07
N ALA A 1155 -15.31 1.97 2.13
CA ALA A 1155 -14.88 3.37 2.01
C ALA A 1155 -15.07 4.15 3.33
N LEU A 1156 -16.20 3.92 4.02
CA LEU A 1156 -16.51 4.55 5.30
C LEU A 1156 -15.54 4.13 6.41
N SER A 1157 -15.30 2.82 6.55
CA SER A 1157 -14.42 2.32 7.61
C SER A 1157 -12.95 2.65 7.34
N ARG A 1158 -12.53 2.76 6.06
CA ARG A 1158 -11.20 3.28 5.67
C ARG A 1158 -11.02 4.72 6.09
N GLY A 1159 -12.03 5.58 5.90
CA GLY A 1159 -11.98 6.98 6.35
C GLY A 1159 -11.75 7.12 7.86
N LEU A 1160 -12.44 6.31 8.68
CA LEU A 1160 -12.20 6.26 10.13
C LEU A 1160 -10.83 5.66 10.47
N GLY A 1161 -10.42 4.57 9.80
CA GLY A 1161 -9.13 3.94 10.02
C GLY A 1161 -7.95 4.84 9.67
N MET A 1162 -8.04 5.66 8.62
CA MET A 1162 -7.01 6.65 8.28
C MET A 1162 -6.88 7.74 9.35
N ARG A 1163 -7.98 8.14 10.01
CA ARG A 1163 -7.91 9.07 11.16
C ARG A 1163 -7.15 8.44 12.32
N GLU A 1164 -7.40 7.16 12.60
CA GLU A 1164 -6.65 6.41 13.61
C GLU A 1164 -5.17 6.31 13.26
N THR A 1165 -4.83 6.00 12.00
CA THR A 1165 -3.44 5.97 11.51
C THR A 1165 -2.76 7.32 11.72
N ARG A 1166 -3.35 8.44 11.29
CA ARG A 1166 -2.76 9.79 11.46
C ARG A 1166 -2.53 10.17 12.91
N LEU A 1167 -3.43 9.78 13.82
CA LEU A 1167 -3.26 10.04 15.25
C LEU A 1167 -2.08 9.25 15.85
N LEU A 1168 -1.88 8.02 15.38
CA LEU A 1168 -0.75 7.18 15.78
C LEU A 1168 0.56 7.66 15.15
N GLU A 1169 0.55 8.10 13.89
CA GLU A 1169 1.69 8.70 13.21
C GLU A 1169 2.09 10.03 13.85
N ALA A 1170 1.13 10.92 14.17
CA ALA A 1170 1.40 12.15 14.88
C ALA A 1170 2.04 11.89 16.25
N ALA A 1171 1.62 10.82 16.93
CA ALA A 1171 2.24 10.36 18.16
C ALA A 1171 3.68 9.88 17.95
N GLU A 1172 3.98 9.29 16.79
CA GLU A 1172 5.29 8.76 16.41
C GLU A 1172 6.23 9.87 15.86
N SER A 1173 5.72 10.89 15.15
CA SER A 1173 6.50 11.98 14.56
C SER A 1173 6.99 13.03 15.55
N GLU A 1174 6.17 13.36 16.56
CA GLU A 1174 6.58 14.22 17.71
C GLU A 1174 7.73 13.60 18.54
N GLN A 1175 8.13 12.36 18.25
CA GLN A 1175 9.22 11.63 18.92
C GLN A 1175 10.56 11.74 18.17
N THR A 1176 10.54 12.11 16.88
CA THR A 1176 11.77 12.28 16.06
C THR A 1176 12.25 13.72 15.98
N SER A 1177 11.43 14.67 16.43
CA SER A 1177 11.76 16.07 16.69
C SER A 1177 12.13 16.28 18.15
#